data_AF-A0A5R9AAA3-F1
#
_entry.id   AF-A0A5R9AAA3-F1
#
_cell.length_a   1.000
_cell.length_b   1.000
_cell.length_c   1.000
_cell.angle_alpha   90.00
_cell.angle_beta   90.00
_cell.angle_gamma   90.00
#
_symmetry.space_group_name_H-M   'P 1'
#
loop_
_entity.id
_entity.type
_entity.pdbx_description
1 polymer ?
#
loop_
_entity_poly.entity_id
_entity_poly.type
_entity_poly.pdbx_seq_one_letter_code
_entity_poly.pdbx_strand_id
1 'polypeptide(L)'
;MDYMIQRHSSRLAALLSRESKWPVLQFFLFVFAVVFSSLKLGTNSGSNGNVEQWMNLTNQVLYGSQDFLFSYGPLYWLVGGVATPYNAYTYWAAIVFLSAVCGAFWTMLAALLYRVGAYVLPAIAFFLFFGSLNFSAALFLWPFLVVVCLDFRENKENIPTGILVVLGVLVGFFVYIRFFYGFAASAAIGCYLLYRVAALRQVREVVVFVGVALAVYVLLGLVVFEDFGSIVNYLLVNKNLSFGNSVDMTLDVQNSGRTFWIVGLVVALLNVYMLFWRRSLLLTVNMLLLLFFKLGFSRTDHYIPYFVVSVAVLALVVLLERGLVGRVFYVLIAAGLYYISSTPAYPGGPIRASHVPAVDFGVEYQQRMQAVYSPTFSLSDEVVSMVGKSTIDFYPYNNEYAFANYLNYKHRPSFQNYMTLTPALDNMNREFFESTDRPEYVLWSSTIACRFDGCNVFDDFDQKYSLSEDPLTTSSILLNYHTLGTFKDTSGVPFMLLKKNEKAESYSEQNLSEESMIFGKWYAVPSSTDGVVKLVPDLQLSVYGRIKNLLFRGNILKVRYKLASGEVREYRSNIINAQSGIWVSPYLTSFDLTGTQVVSIMLIPDSTRYFKPEFNARWVKLGITEVKSKNVEFSKIEDPVEKATREVRTACEGSIDVINDVSLPAGLDVSGMAKVHGWLAVSGRQGILMDRTYLSITDSGGKRTFVATSPEARPDLVNAFKHPSMLKGGFTGLLDLSEKSGSYHLGLAGLKDSVLYICDQFAVPLNVK
;
A
#
# COMPACT_ATOMS: atom_id res chain seq x y z
N MET A 1 67.97 -18.42 -4.49
CA MET A 1 66.50 -18.53 -4.40
C MET A 1 65.83 -17.23 -3.98
N ASP A 2 66.59 -16.22 -3.53
CA ASP A 2 66.15 -14.81 -3.39
C ASP A 2 66.43 -13.91 -4.61
N TYR A 3 66.83 -14.48 -5.75
CA TYR A 3 67.16 -13.75 -6.98
C TYR A 3 66.13 -13.96 -8.12
N MET A 4 65.01 -14.62 -7.85
CA MET A 4 63.92 -14.86 -8.83
C MET A 4 62.57 -14.20 -8.47
N ILE A 5 62.50 -13.40 -7.40
CA ILE A 5 61.29 -12.65 -7.01
C ILE A 5 61.39 -11.16 -7.42
N GLN A 6 62.52 -10.72 -7.96
CA GLN A 6 62.78 -9.30 -8.19
C GLN A 6 62.49 -8.79 -9.62
N ARG A 7 61.89 -9.61 -10.50
CA ARG A 7 61.63 -9.23 -11.91
C ARG A 7 60.16 -9.10 -12.33
N HIS A 8 59.21 -9.19 -11.40
CA HIS A 8 57.79 -8.90 -11.65
C HIS A 8 57.25 -7.67 -10.89
N SER A 9 58.12 -6.89 -10.25
CA SER A 9 57.78 -5.68 -9.49
C SER A 9 57.87 -4.35 -10.28
N SER A 10 58.27 -4.37 -11.56
CA SER A 10 58.52 -3.13 -12.33
C SER A 10 57.49 -2.81 -13.42
N ARG A 11 56.36 -3.54 -13.51
CA ARG A 11 55.25 -3.20 -14.43
C ARG A 11 53.90 -2.91 -13.74
N LEU A 12 53.80 -3.06 -12.42
CA LEU A 12 52.55 -2.82 -11.69
C LEU A 12 52.41 -1.41 -11.10
N ALA A 13 53.52 -0.77 -10.70
CA ALA A 13 53.49 0.61 -10.17
C ALA A 13 53.23 1.70 -11.26
N ALA A 14 53.35 1.33 -12.54
CA ALA A 14 53.09 2.20 -13.69
C ALA A 14 51.59 2.34 -14.04
N LEU A 15 50.71 1.51 -13.48
CA LEU A 15 49.27 1.54 -13.78
C LEU A 15 48.49 2.56 -12.95
N LEU A 16 49.09 3.12 -11.90
CA LEU A 16 48.50 4.23 -11.11
C LEU A 16 49.35 5.51 -11.14
N SER A 17 50.50 5.50 -11.82
CA SER A 17 51.29 6.68 -12.12
C SER A 17 51.41 6.88 -13.64
N ARG A 18 50.62 7.84 -14.13
CA ARG A 18 50.67 8.48 -15.47
C ARG A 18 50.31 7.69 -16.75
N GLU A 19 50.40 6.36 -16.86
CA GLU A 19 50.15 5.68 -18.17
C GLU A 19 48.83 4.91 -18.35
N SER A 20 47.93 4.87 -17.35
CA SER A 20 46.63 4.17 -17.47
C SER A 20 45.43 5.02 -17.05
N LYS A 21 45.32 6.23 -17.60
CA LYS A 21 44.09 7.04 -17.50
C LYS A 21 43.13 6.83 -18.67
N TRP A 22 43.64 6.38 -19.80
CA TRP A 22 42.88 6.22 -21.04
C TRP A 22 41.82 5.11 -21.02
N PRO A 23 42.07 3.87 -20.52
CA PRO A 23 41.08 2.79 -20.65
C PRO A 23 39.85 2.94 -19.73
N VAL A 24 40.00 3.53 -18.53
CA VAL A 24 38.87 3.73 -17.60
C VAL A 24 37.93 4.83 -18.10
N LEU A 25 38.49 5.94 -18.56
CA LEU A 25 37.71 7.03 -19.13
C LEU A 25 37.02 6.60 -20.44
N GLN A 26 37.71 5.84 -21.30
CA GLN A 26 37.11 5.27 -22.51
C GLN A 26 35.94 4.33 -22.18
N PHE A 27 36.08 3.46 -21.17
CA PHE A 27 34.99 2.57 -20.77
C PHE A 27 33.80 3.36 -20.19
N PHE A 28 34.06 4.37 -19.35
CA PHE A 28 33.02 5.27 -18.88
C PHE A 28 32.28 5.95 -20.03
N LEU A 29 33.02 6.54 -20.98
CA LEU A 29 32.44 7.22 -22.14
C LEU A 29 31.65 6.25 -23.03
N PHE A 30 32.11 5.01 -23.17
CA PHE A 30 31.39 3.97 -23.90
C PHE A 30 30.06 3.63 -23.22
N VAL A 31 30.07 3.27 -21.92
CA VAL A 31 28.82 2.96 -21.20
C VAL A 31 27.91 4.17 -21.16
N PHE A 32 28.45 5.36 -20.89
CA PHE A 32 27.71 6.61 -20.93
C PHE A 32 27.02 6.80 -22.28
N ALA A 33 27.74 6.66 -23.40
CA ALA A 33 27.18 6.83 -24.73
C ALA A 33 26.10 5.79 -25.06
N VAL A 34 26.29 4.54 -24.65
CA VAL A 34 25.29 3.46 -24.83
C VAL A 34 24.03 3.76 -24.01
N VAL A 35 24.17 4.11 -22.73
CA VAL A 35 23.01 4.47 -21.88
C VAL A 35 22.36 5.75 -22.39
N PHE A 36 23.12 6.79 -22.71
CA PHE A 36 22.59 8.07 -23.21
C PHE A 36 21.81 7.92 -24.53
N SER A 37 22.32 7.11 -25.46
CA SER A 37 21.65 6.88 -26.76
C SER A 37 20.36 6.08 -26.60
N SER A 38 20.35 5.08 -25.71
CA SER A 38 19.21 4.16 -25.50
C SER A 38 18.18 4.65 -24.50
N LEU A 39 18.59 5.41 -23.48
CA LEU A 39 17.71 5.92 -22.43
C LEU A 39 16.73 6.94 -23.04
N LYS A 40 15.45 6.70 -22.79
CA LYS A 40 14.35 7.63 -23.01
C LYS A 40 13.52 7.64 -21.75
N LEU A 41 13.29 8.82 -21.19
CA LEU A 41 12.31 8.98 -20.11
C LEU A 41 10.94 8.99 -20.77
N GLY A 42 10.20 7.89 -20.62
CA GLY A 42 8.83 7.79 -21.13
C GLY A 42 7.91 8.78 -20.41
N THR A 43 6.89 9.26 -21.13
CA THR A 43 5.74 9.94 -20.54
C THR A 43 4.80 8.88 -19.99
N ASN A 44 4.75 8.71 -18.66
CA ASN A 44 3.81 7.76 -18.07
C ASN A 44 2.43 8.43 -17.99
N SER A 45 1.45 7.93 -18.74
CA SER A 45 0.07 8.43 -18.70
C SER A 45 -0.75 7.60 -17.70
N GLY A 46 -0.68 7.97 -16.42
CA GLY A 46 -1.63 7.53 -15.40
C GLY A 46 -1.11 6.54 -14.37
N SER A 47 -1.62 6.68 -13.15
CA SER A 47 -1.39 5.80 -11.99
C SER A 47 -2.22 4.51 -11.99
N ASN A 48 -2.84 4.17 -13.12
CA ASN A 48 -3.83 3.11 -13.21
C ASN A 48 -3.23 1.76 -12.80
N GLY A 49 -3.55 1.32 -11.59
CA GLY A 49 -3.16 0.03 -11.02
C GLY A 49 -2.00 0.07 -10.02
N ASN A 50 -1.23 1.16 -9.91
CA ASN A 50 -0.08 1.24 -9.00
C ASN A 50 -0.19 2.34 -7.93
N VAL A 51 -1.26 3.14 -7.94
CA VAL A 51 -1.51 4.27 -7.03
C VAL A 51 -0.34 5.26 -6.94
N GLU A 52 0.54 5.31 -7.93
CA GLU A 52 1.68 6.24 -7.94
C GLU A 52 1.29 7.61 -8.52
N GLN A 53 0.13 8.17 -8.12
CA GLN A 53 -0.39 9.46 -8.62
C GLN A 53 0.58 10.63 -8.41
N TRP A 54 1.51 10.52 -7.46
CA TRP A 54 2.59 11.48 -7.24
C TRP A 54 3.41 11.77 -8.51
N MET A 55 3.52 10.83 -9.46
CA MET A 55 4.33 11.00 -10.67
C MET A 55 3.84 12.14 -11.57
N ASN A 56 2.54 12.44 -11.50
CA ASN A 56 1.89 13.52 -12.24
C ASN A 56 2.28 14.91 -11.71
N LEU A 57 2.65 15.01 -10.43
CA LEU A 57 2.98 16.29 -9.81
C LEU A 57 4.46 16.64 -9.92
N THR A 58 5.35 15.66 -10.18
CA THR A 58 6.82 15.80 -10.07
C THR A 58 7.42 17.06 -10.70
N ASN A 59 6.89 17.55 -11.82
CA ASN A 59 7.38 18.78 -12.47
C ASN A 59 6.66 20.07 -12.03
N GLN A 60 5.47 19.96 -11.44
CA GLN A 60 4.76 21.07 -10.82
C GLN A 60 5.08 21.24 -9.33
N VAL A 61 5.78 20.27 -8.70
CA VAL A 61 6.30 20.30 -7.32
C VAL A 61 7.07 21.58 -6.97
N LEU A 62 7.66 22.25 -7.97
CA LEU A 62 8.49 23.45 -7.78
C LEU A 62 7.91 24.71 -8.44
N TYR A 63 6.64 24.68 -8.87
CA TYR A 63 5.98 25.83 -9.49
C TYR A 63 4.94 26.46 -8.56
N GLY A 64 5.19 27.71 -8.16
CA GLY A 64 4.28 28.48 -7.29
C GLY A 64 4.68 28.42 -5.82
N SER A 65 3.73 28.72 -4.93
CA SER A 65 3.94 28.80 -3.48
C SER A 65 3.50 27.55 -2.72
N GLN A 66 3.42 26.39 -3.38
CA GLN A 66 2.88 25.16 -2.79
C GLN A 66 4.02 24.21 -2.43
N ASP A 67 4.10 23.82 -1.15
CA ASP A 67 5.09 22.88 -0.64
C ASP A 67 4.61 21.43 -0.75
N PHE A 68 5.44 20.58 -1.36
CA PHE A 68 5.17 19.15 -1.58
C PHE A 68 5.81 18.28 -0.50
N LEU A 69 5.01 17.48 0.22
CA LEU A 69 5.49 16.57 1.25
C LEU A 69 5.34 15.10 0.81
N PHE A 70 6.44 14.50 0.38
CA PHE A 70 6.48 13.08 0.03
C PHE A 70 7.87 12.46 0.30
N SER A 71 7.99 11.13 0.13
CA SER A 71 9.26 10.42 0.31
C SER A 71 10.33 10.73 -0.76
N TYR A 72 9.94 11.50 -1.78
CA TYR A 72 10.79 12.00 -2.83
C TYR A 72 11.20 13.44 -2.52
N GLY A 73 12.46 13.75 -2.81
CA GLY A 73 12.96 15.08 -2.58
C GLY A 73 12.72 16.02 -3.77
N PRO A 74 12.99 17.32 -3.60
CA PRO A 74 12.77 18.35 -4.62
C PRO A 74 13.57 18.12 -5.91
N LEU A 75 14.66 17.34 -5.87
CA LEU A 75 15.47 17.00 -7.04
C LEU A 75 15.10 15.65 -7.67
N TYR A 76 13.97 15.05 -7.27
CA TYR A 76 13.57 13.74 -7.77
C TYR A 76 13.30 13.72 -9.28
N TRP A 77 12.95 14.86 -9.89
CA TRP A 77 12.78 14.99 -11.34
C TRP A 77 14.03 14.58 -12.16
N LEU A 78 15.22 14.54 -11.56
CA LEU A 78 16.46 14.06 -12.20
C LEU A 78 16.46 12.55 -12.49
N VAL A 79 15.66 11.78 -11.74
CA VAL A 79 15.71 10.31 -11.74
C VAL A 79 14.34 9.66 -11.88
N GLY A 80 13.28 10.38 -11.51
CA GLY A 80 11.91 9.91 -11.57
C GLY A 80 11.37 9.88 -12.98
N GLY A 81 10.53 8.89 -13.27
CA GLY A 81 9.61 9.00 -14.39
C GLY A 81 8.68 10.19 -14.15
N VAL A 82 8.52 11.05 -15.15
CA VAL A 82 7.61 12.20 -15.09
C VAL A 82 6.48 11.96 -16.09
N ALA A 83 5.26 12.37 -15.74
CA ALA A 83 4.12 12.23 -16.65
C ALA A 83 4.37 12.97 -17.98
N THR A 84 4.97 14.17 -17.88
CA THR A 84 5.50 14.91 -19.03
C THR A 84 6.72 15.70 -18.61
N PRO A 85 7.84 15.70 -19.35
CA PRO A 85 9.02 16.52 -19.03
C PRO A 85 8.69 18.01 -19.05
N TYR A 86 9.22 18.77 -18.08
CA TYR A 86 8.96 20.21 -17.98
C TYR A 86 9.43 20.97 -19.23
N ASN A 87 10.67 20.73 -19.68
CA ASN A 87 11.18 21.22 -20.96
C ASN A 87 12.31 20.31 -21.47
N ALA A 88 12.80 20.59 -22.69
CA ALA A 88 13.88 19.81 -23.29
C ALA A 88 15.17 19.81 -22.46
N TYR A 89 15.50 20.92 -21.77
CA TYR A 89 16.72 21.02 -20.96
C TYR A 89 16.63 20.14 -19.71
N THR A 90 15.53 20.16 -18.98
CA THR A 90 15.34 19.32 -17.79
C THR A 90 15.30 17.83 -18.18
N TYR A 91 14.66 17.51 -19.31
CA TYR A 91 14.68 16.16 -19.88
C TYR A 91 16.11 15.67 -20.17
N TRP A 92 16.89 16.44 -20.94
CA TRP A 92 18.25 16.05 -21.28
C TRP A 92 19.18 16.06 -20.07
N ALA A 93 18.99 16.98 -19.11
CA ALA A 93 19.74 17.00 -17.86
C ALA A 93 19.51 15.71 -17.04
N ALA A 94 18.26 15.24 -16.92
CA ALA A 94 17.94 13.98 -16.26
C ALA A 94 18.57 12.77 -16.99
N ILE A 95 18.51 12.74 -18.34
CA ILE A 95 19.16 11.68 -19.14
C ILE A 95 20.68 11.67 -18.96
N VAL A 96 21.33 12.84 -19.01
CA VAL A 96 22.77 12.97 -18.80
C VAL A 96 23.13 12.51 -17.38
N PHE A 97 22.36 12.93 -16.38
CA PHE A 97 22.58 12.54 -14.99
C PHE A 97 22.48 11.03 -14.78
N LEU A 98 21.39 10.40 -15.23
CA LEU A 98 21.18 8.95 -15.12
C LEU A 98 22.27 8.17 -15.88
N SER A 99 22.64 8.64 -17.07
CA SER A 99 23.70 8.06 -17.89
C SER A 99 25.07 8.18 -17.21
N ALA A 100 25.35 9.30 -16.55
CA ALA A 100 26.57 9.50 -15.77
C ALA A 100 26.63 8.60 -14.53
N VAL A 101 25.53 8.45 -13.79
CA VAL A 101 25.47 7.53 -12.64
C VAL A 101 25.67 6.08 -13.07
N CYS A 102 24.95 5.63 -14.11
CA CYS A 102 25.11 4.27 -14.64
C CYS A 102 26.52 4.05 -15.20
N GLY A 103 27.04 5.01 -15.97
CA GLY A 103 28.40 4.97 -16.50
C GLY A 103 29.44 4.85 -15.40
N ALA A 104 29.34 5.66 -14.34
CA ALA A 104 30.23 5.60 -13.20
C ALA A 104 30.14 4.25 -12.46
N PHE A 105 28.92 3.77 -12.22
CA PHE A 105 28.66 2.49 -11.56
C PHE A 105 29.31 1.32 -12.31
N TRP A 106 29.01 1.17 -13.60
CA TRP A 106 29.55 0.09 -14.42
C TRP A 106 31.05 0.21 -14.61
N THR A 107 31.59 1.43 -14.68
CA THR A 107 33.04 1.65 -14.78
C THR A 107 33.76 1.21 -13.51
N MET A 108 33.24 1.56 -12.33
CA MET A 108 33.80 1.09 -11.05
C MET A 108 33.77 -0.44 -10.98
N LEU A 109 32.63 -1.04 -11.34
CA LEU A 109 32.49 -2.49 -11.34
C LEU A 109 33.45 -3.18 -12.32
N ALA A 110 33.52 -2.70 -13.56
CA ALA A 110 34.42 -3.24 -14.58
C ALA A 110 35.89 -3.10 -14.18
N ALA A 111 36.29 -1.96 -13.61
CA ALA A 111 37.65 -1.74 -13.12
C ALA A 111 38.03 -2.73 -12.00
N LEU A 112 37.09 -3.04 -11.09
CA LEU A 112 37.29 -4.05 -10.04
C LEU A 112 37.43 -5.46 -10.64
N LEU A 113 36.55 -5.83 -11.56
CA LEU A 113 36.55 -7.17 -12.19
C LEU A 113 37.77 -7.41 -13.09
N TYR A 114 38.20 -6.37 -13.83
CA TYR A 114 39.37 -6.43 -14.71
C TYR A 114 40.65 -6.78 -13.96
N ARG A 115 40.84 -6.24 -12.74
CA ARG A 115 42.02 -6.54 -11.89
C ARG A 115 42.16 -8.04 -11.60
N VAL A 116 41.02 -8.74 -11.51
CA VAL A 116 40.95 -10.13 -11.05
C VAL A 116 40.76 -11.11 -12.21
N GLY A 117 40.39 -10.61 -13.40
CA GLY A 117 40.12 -11.43 -14.57
C GLY A 117 38.81 -12.22 -14.48
N ALA A 118 37.85 -11.75 -13.66
CA ALA A 118 36.58 -12.41 -13.42
C ALA A 118 35.47 -11.80 -14.29
N TYR A 119 35.20 -12.40 -15.45
CA TYR A 119 34.24 -11.84 -16.42
C TYR A 119 32.96 -12.68 -16.57
N VAL A 120 33.09 -14.01 -16.54
CA VAL A 120 31.98 -14.93 -16.84
C VAL A 120 30.87 -14.89 -15.78
N LEU A 121 31.24 -15.02 -14.50
CA LEU A 121 30.26 -15.05 -13.40
C LEU A 121 29.49 -13.72 -13.22
N PRO A 122 30.13 -12.54 -13.36
CA PRO A 122 29.41 -11.26 -13.41
C PRO A 122 28.52 -11.12 -14.66
N ALA A 123 28.95 -11.62 -15.82
CA ALA A 123 28.11 -11.63 -17.02
C ALA A 123 26.84 -12.47 -16.81
N ILE A 124 26.94 -13.62 -16.13
CA ILE A 124 25.77 -14.42 -15.72
C ILE A 124 24.86 -13.61 -14.80
N ALA A 125 25.38 -12.91 -13.78
CA ALA A 125 24.55 -12.04 -12.93
C ALA A 125 23.90 -10.90 -13.71
N PHE A 126 24.57 -10.37 -14.73
CA PHE A 126 23.96 -9.38 -15.61
C PHE A 126 22.68 -9.92 -16.24
N PHE A 127 22.70 -11.12 -16.83
CA PHE A 127 21.50 -11.71 -17.42
C PHE A 127 20.45 -12.15 -16.39
N LEU A 128 20.86 -12.66 -15.23
CA LEU A 128 19.93 -13.13 -14.20
C LEU A 128 19.24 -12.00 -13.43
N PHE A 129 19.98 -10.93 -13.11
CA PHE A 129 19.55 -9.93 -12.12
C PHE A 129 19.56 -8.48 -12.63
N PHE A 130 20.44 -8.09 -13.54
CA PHE A 130 20.56 -6.68 -13.92
C PHE A 130 19.77 -6.34 -15.18
N GLY A 131 19.95 -7.12 -16.26
CA GLY A 131 19.17 -7.09 -17.49
C GLY A 131 19.39 -5.86 -18.39
N SER A 132 19.97 -4.78 -17.88
CA SER A 132 20.21 -3.55 -18.64
C SER A 132 21.39 -2.75 -18.09
N LEU A 133 22.04 -1.97 -18.96
CA LEU A 133 23.01 -0.96 -18.54
C LEU A 133 22.34 0.26 -17.90
N ASN A 134 21.07 0.54 -18.24
CA ASN A 134 20.23 1.48 -17.52
C ASN A 134 19.73 0.82 -16.22
N PHE A 135 20.55 0.91 -15.17
CA PHE A 135 20.39 0.14 -13.94
C PHE A 135 19.97 1.07 -12.79
N SER A 136 18.67 1.15 -12.51
CA SER A 136 18.12 2.08 -11.50
C SER A 136 18.72 1.90 -10.11
N ALA A 137 19.10 0.67 -9.73
CA ALA A 137 19.73 0.40 -8.44
C ALA A 137 21.13 1.03 -8.30
N ALA A 138 21.77 1.45 -9.41
CA ALA A 138 23.01 2.23 -9.37
C ALA A 138 22.87 3.52 -8.56
N LEU A 139 21.68 4.14 -8.52
CA LEU A 139 21.40 5.37 -7.78
C LEU A 139 21.65 5.26 -6.27
N PHE A 140 21.51 4.06 -5.70
CA PHE A 140 21.76 3.83 -4.27
C PHE A 140 22.85 2.79 -3.97
N LEU A 141 23.39 2.10 -5.00
CA LEU A 141 24.47 1.12 -4.86
C LEU A 141 25.86 1.64 -5.26
N TRP A 142 25.96 2.79 -5.95
CA TRP A 142 27.26 3.43 -6.21
C TRP A 142 28.13 3.62 -4.94
N PRO A 143 27.59 3.96 -3.74
CA PRO A 143 28.40 4.17 -2.54
C PRO A 143 29.09 2.89 -2.09
N PHE A 144 28.42 1.74 -2.24
CA PHE A 144 29.00 0.43 -1.95
C PHE A 144 30.19 0.15 -2.86
N LEU A 145 30.06 0.37 -4.17
CA LEU A 145 31.17 0.18 -5.11
C LEU A 145 32.33 1.12 -4.82
N VAL A 146 32.07 2.37 -4.44
CA VAL A 146 33.11 3.30 -3.99
C VAL A 146 33.85 2.74 -2.78
N VAL A 147 33.13 2.25 -1.76
CA VAL A 147 33.74 1.63 -0.57
C VAL A 147 34.62 0.44 -0.96
N VAL A 148 34.14 -0.43 -1.85
CA VAL A 148 34.93 -1.56 -2.36
C VAL A 148 36.17 -1.07 -3.12
N CYS A 149 36.03 -0.08 -3.99
CA CYS A 149 37.17 0.54 -4.66
C CYS A 149 38.20 1.08 -3.67
N LEU A 150 37.77 1.76 -2.60
CA LEU A 150 38.63 2.27 -1.55
C LEU A 150 39.35 1.15 -0.78
N ASP A 151 38.65 0.07 -0.45
CA ASP A 151 39.22 -1.08 0.27
C ASP A 151 40.30 -1.82 -0.55
N PHE A 152 40.13 -1.86 -1.87
CA PHE A 152 41.04 -2.51 -2.82
C PHE A 152 42.13 -1.55 -3.37
N ARG A 153 42.32 -0.36 -2.78
CA ARG A 153 43.47 0.49 -3.10
C ARG A 153 44.75 -0.04 -2.47
N GLU A 154 45.86 0.16 -3.17
CA GLU A 154 47.21 -0.21 -2.68
C GLU A 154 47.60 0.63 -1.46
N ASN A 155 47.43 1.95 -1.53
CA ASN A 155 47.63 2.83 -0.38
C ASN A 155 46.37 2.90 0.48
N LYS A 156 46.41 2.23 1.64
CA LYS A 156 45.32 2.19 2.62
C LYS A 156 45.46 3.21 3.75
N GLU A 157 46.61 3.87 3.89
CA GLU A 157 46.93 4.71 5.06
C GLU A 157 45.92 5.84 5.24
N ASN A 158 45.68 6.63 4.19
CA ASN A 158 44.78 7.77 4.23
C ASN A 158 43.94 7.88 2.96
N ILE A 159 42.66 8.22 3.12
CA ILE A 159 41.83 8.64 1.99
C ILE A 159 42.14 10.11 1.68
N PRO A 160 42.51 10.44 0.43
CA PRO A 160 42.72 11.83 0.03
C PRO A 160 41.52 12.71 0.35
N THR A 161 41.76 13.88 0.93
CA THR A 161 40.70 14.80 1.37
C THR A 161 39.76 15.18 0.23
N GLY A 162 40.27 15.36 -0.99
CA GLY A 162 39.44 15.64 -2.16
C GLY A 162 38.38 14.56 -2.44
N ILE A 163 38.71 13.28 -2.21
CA ILE A 163 37.73 12.18 -2.35
C ILE A 163 36.65 12.30 -1.27
N LEU A 164 37.03 12.53 -0.01
CA LEU A 164 36.07 12.69 1.08
C LEU A 164 35.12 13.88 0.86
N VAL A 165 35.64 14.99 0.33
CA VAL A 165 34.83 16.16 -0.04
C VAL A 165 33.83 15.78 -1.13
N VAL A 166 34.26 15.14 -2.22
CA VAL A 166 33.35 14.71 -3.30
C VAL A 166 32.29 13.75 -2.77
N LEU A 167 32.65 12.79 -1.91
CA LEU A 167 31.69 11.87 -1.31
C LEU A 167 30.68 12.57 -0.40
N GLY A 168 31.13 13.53 0.42
CA GLY A 168 30.25 14.36 1.24
C GLY A 168 29.25 15.16 0.39
N VAL A 169 29.74 15.79 -0.69
CA VAL A 169 28.90 16.53 -1.65
C VAL A 169 27.84 15.63 -2.28
N LEU A 170 28.25 14.46 -2.80
CA LEU A 170 27.31 13.51 -3.41
C LEU A 170 26.28 13.01 -2.41
N VAL A 171 26.67 12.71 -1.17
CA VAL A 171 25.72 12.28 -0.13
C VAL A 171 24.69 13.37 0.18
N GLY A 172 25.14 14.60 0.43
CA GLY A 172 24.25 15.74 0.69
C GLY A 172 23.29 16.03 -0.47
N PHE A 173 23.77 15.90 -1.71
CA PHE A 173 22.97 16.05 -2.92
C PHE A 173 21.91 14.94 -3.09
N PHE A 174 22.28 13.67 -2.91
CA PHE A 174 21.37 12.54 -3.10
C PHE A 174 20.24 12.49 -2.06
N VAL A 175 20.41 13.08 -0.87
CA VAL A 175 19.32 13.27 0.12
C VAL A 175 18.13 14.06 -0.47
N TYR A 176 18.41 15.04 -1.33
CA TYR A 176 17.39 15.87 -1.99
C TYR A 176 16.83 15.27 -3.28
N ILE A 177 17.46 14.24 -3.83
CA ILE A 177 16.82 13.43 -4.88
C ILE A 177 15.79 12.52 -4.23
N ARG A 178 16.23 11.69 -3.30
CA ARG A 178 15.37 10.83 -2.50
C ARG A 178 16.06 10.57 -1.18
N PHE A 179 15.36 10.80 -0.07
CA PHE A 179 15.92 10.63 1.27
C PHE A 179 16.62 9.27 1.45
N PHE A 180 16.01 8.22 0.92
CA PHE A 180 16.57 6.87 0.90
C PHE A 180 17.96 6.78 0.23
N TYR A 181 18.19 7.46 -0.90
CA TYR A 181 19.46 7.37 -1.62
C TYR A 181 20.62 7.96 -0.81
N GLY A 182 20.40 9.14 -0.24
CA GLY A 182 21.36 9.77 0.67
C GLY A 182 21.60 8.94 1.94
N PHE A 183 20.54 8.32 2.49
CA PHE A 183 20.64 7.45 3.66
C PHE A 183 21.46 6.18 3.37
N ALA A 184 21.20 5.48 2.26
CA ALA A 184 21.96 4.31 1.84
C ALA A 184 23.45 4.65 1.61
N ALA A 185 23.72 5.82 1.02
CA ALA A 185 25.08 6.29 0.80
C ALA A 185 25.81 6.61 2.11
N SER A 186 25.13 7.29 3.03
CA SER A 186 25.63 7.59 4.38
C SER A 186 25.91 6.30 5.16
N ALA A 187 25.02 5.32 5.08
CA ALA A 187 25.19 4.02 5.73
C ALA A 187 26.41 3.27 5.17
N ALA A 188 26.54 3.18 3.84
CA ALA A 188 27.64 2.44 3.22
C ALA A 188 29.01 3.05 3.54
N ILE A 189 29.17 4.36 3.29
CA ILE A 189 30.42 5.10 3.46
C ILE A 189 30.73 5.28 4.94
N GLY A 190 29.73 5.68 5.74
CA GLY A 190 29.85 5.88 7.18
C GLY A 190 30.31 4.61 7.90
N CYS A 191 29.72 3.45 7.61
CA CYS A 191 30.16 2.17 8.20
C CYS A 191 31.62 1.86 7.86
N TYR A 192 32.07 2.14 6.63
CA TYR A 192 33.45 1.91 6.25
C TYR A 192 34.42 2.86 6.96
N LEU A 193 34.07 4.15 7.08
CA LEU A 193 34.87 5.12 7.83
C LEU A 193 34.90 4.80 9.33
N LEU A 194 33.80 4.31 9.91
CA LEU A 194 33.77 3.83 11.30
C LEU A 194 34.72 2.64 11.52
N TYR A 195 34.75 1.69 10.58
CA TYR A 195 35.76 0.63 10.60
C TYR A 195 37.17 1.22 10.58
N ARG A 196 37.46 2.20 9.71
CA ARG A 196 38.77 2.87 9.65
C ARG A 196 39.10 3.64 10.93
N VAL A 197 38.13 4.22 11.64
CA VAL A 197 38.36 4.80 12.97
C VAL A 197 38.72 3.71 13.98
N ALA A 198 37.96 2.61 14.01
CA ALA A 198 38.19 1.53 14.97
C ALA A 198 39.53 0.80 14.73
N ALA A 199 39.86 0.51 13.47
CA ALA A 199 41.02 -0.29 13.09
C ALA A 199 42.27 0.54 12.79
N LEU A 200 42.12 1.75 12.21
CA LEU A 200 43.23 2.60 11.74
C LEU A 200 43.33 3.94 12.48
N ARG A 201 42.42 4.25 13.40
CA ARG A 201 42.38 5.51 14.20
C ARG A 201 42.25 6.80 13.38
N GLN A 202 41.66 6.71 12.19
CA GLN A 202 41.53 7.82 11.23
C GLN A 202 40.28 8.70 11.44
N VAL A 203 40.21 9.42 12.58
CA VAL A 203 39.03 10.26 12.91
C VAL A 203 38.81 11.41 11.94
N ARG A 204 39.91 11.97 11.38
CA ARG A 204 39.86 13.07 10.40
C ARG A 204 38.95 12.75 9.22
N GLU A 205 38.96 11.51 8.74
CA GLU A 205 38.21 11.12 7.54
C GLU A 205 36.70 11.23 7.76
N VAL A 206 36.23 10.82 8.95
CA VAL A 206 34.82 10.96 9.36
C VAL A 206 34.44 12.44 9.50
N VAL A 207 35.28 13.23 10.16
CA VAL A 207 35.00 14.67 10.39
C VAL A 207 34.85 15.42 9.07
N VAL A 208 35.77 15.21 8.12
CA VAL A 208 35.71 15.86 6.80
C VAL A 208 34.46 15.41 6.04
N PHE A 209 34.22 14.10 5.96
CA PHE A 209 33.06 13.57 5.23
C PHE A 209 31.73 14.08 5.80
N VAL A 210 31.53 13.96 7.11
CA VAL A 210 30.29 14.39 7.79
C VAL A 210 30.13 15.90 7.71
N GLY A 211 31.21 16.66 7.96
CA GLY A 211 31.17 18.13 7.89
C GLY A 211 30.76 18.62 6.50
N VAL A 212 31.32 18.04 5.44
CA VAL A 212 30.95 18.41 4.05
C VAL A 212 29.54 17.96 3.71
N ALA A 213 29.14 16.74 4.08
CA ALA A 213 27.79 16.25 3.81
C ALA A 213 26.71 17.12 4.47
N LEU A 214 26.93 17.51 5.73
CA LEU A 214 26.03 18.42 6.46
C LEU A 214 26.04 19.82 5.87
N ALA A 215 27.21 20.36 5.52
CA ALA A 215 27.31 21.67 4.88
C ALA A 215 26.55 21.70 3.56
N VAL A 216 26.72 20.69 2.69
CA VAL A 216 26.00 20.61 1.42
C VAL A 216 24.51 20.39 1.63
N TYR A 217 24.12 19.58 2.62
CA TYR A 217 22.72 19.40 2.97
C TYR A 217 22.07 20.74 3.36
N VAL A 218 22.70 21.54 4.21
CA VAL A 218 22.17 22.85 4.62
C VAL A 218 22.20 23.85 3.47
N LEU A 219 23.34 24.00 2.78
CA LEU A 219 23.49 24.98 1.70
C LEU A 219 22.53 24.72 0.54
N LEU A 220 22.39 23.45 0.12
CA LEU A 220 21.43 23.09 -0.93
C LEU A 220 19.99 23.24 -0.44
N GLY A 221 19.71 22.94 0.82
CA GLY A 221 18.40 23.17 1.44
C GLY A 221 17.99 24.64 1.45
N LEU A 222 18.92 25.54 1.78
CA LEU A 222 18.68 26.98 1.74
C LEU A 222 18.39 27.48 0.31
N VAL A 223 19.06 26.92 -0.69
CA VAL A 223 18.81 27.24 -2.11
C VAL A 223 17.46 26.72 -2.58
N VAL A 224 17.04 25.55 -2.11
CA VAL A 224 15.83 24.88 -2.59
C VAL A 224 14.58 25.39 -1.88
N PHE A 225 14.63 25.56 -0.57
CA PHE A 225 13.46 25.91 0.23
C PHE A 225 13.34 27.40 0.54
N GLU A 226 14.43 28.16 0.42
CA GLU A 226 14.50 29.59 0.78
C GLU A 226 14.11 29.91 2.25
N ASP A 227 13.85 28.89 3.07
CA ASP A 227 13.51 28.95 4.49
C ASP A 227 14.29 27.91 5.31
N PHE A 228 14.79 28.33 6.48
CA PHE A 228 15.55 27.44 7.36
C PHE A 228 14.65 26.42 8.08
N GLY A 229 13.41 26.81 8.42
CA GLY A 229 12.44 25.91 9.06
C GLY A 229 12.11 24.71 8.16
N SER A 230 11.95 24.95 6.86
CA SER A 230 11.69 23.92 5.85
C SER A 230 12.78 22.86 5.74
N ILE A 231 14.05 23.19 6.01
CA ILE A 231 15.15 22.22 6.04
C ILE A 231 14.92 21.21 7.18
N VAL A 232 14.59 21.70 8.39
CA VAL A 232 14.32 20.84 9.55
C VAL A 232 13.04 20.04 9.33
N ASN A 233 12.00 20.69 8.80
CA ASN A 233 10.73 20.05 8.49
C ASN A 233 10.89 18.91 7.48
N TYR A 234 11.76 19.05 6.48
CA TYR A 234 12.06 17.98 5.52
C TYR A 234 12.55 16.70 6.22
N LEU A 235 13.39 16.81 7.26
CA LEU A 235 13.84 15.65 8.04
C LEU A 235 12.71 15.05 8.89
N LEU A 236 11.91 15.91 9.54
CA LEU A 236 10.80 15.47 10.40
C LEU A 236 9.70 14.77 9.59
N VAL A 237 9.37 15.28 8.41
CA VAL A 237 8.40 14.67 7.49
C VAL A 237 8.93 13.34 6.96
N ASN A 238 10.18 13.28 6.49
CA ASN A 238 10.77 12.02 6.02
C ASN A 238 10.90 10.97 7.13
N LYS A 239 11.11 11.38 8.38
CA LYS A 239 11.04 10.50 9.55
C LYS A 239 9.64 9.91 9.71
N ASN A 240 8.59 10.74 9.66
CA ASN A 240 7.21 10.28 9.75
C ASN A 240 6.84 9.33 8.61
N LEU A 241 7.20 9.68 7.37
CA LEU A 241 6.99 8.82 6.20
C LEU A 241 7.74 7.50 6.31
N SER A 242 9.01 7.51 6.70
CA SER A 242 9.82 6.30 6.83
C SER A 242 9.29 5.37 7.93
N PHE A 243 8.91 5.95 9.07
CA PHE A 243 8.34 5.19 10.19
C PHE A 243 6.95 4.65 9.84
N GLY A 244 6.06 5.50 9.30
CA GLY A 244 4.72 5.13 8.85
C GLY A 244 4.75 4.00 7.84
N ASN A 245 5.59 4.11 6.80
CA ASN A 245 5.78 3.04 5.81
C ASN A 245 6.21 1.72 6.46
N SER A 246 7.12 1.77 7.45
CA SER A 246 7.64 0.56 8.10
C SER A 246 6.57 -0.18 8.93
N VAL A 247 5.53 0.52 9.39
CA VAL A 247 4.47 -0.06 10.22
C VAL A 247 3.25 -0.43 9.38
N ASP A 248 2.74 0.49 8.58
CA ASP A 248 1.41 0.38 7.98
C ASP A 248 1.42 0.00 6.49
N MET A 249 2.52 0.24 5.77
CA MET A 249 2.66 -0.18 4.36
C MET A 249 3.12 -1.64 4.24
N THR A 250 2.33 -2.53 4.83
CA THR A 250 2.52 -3.98 4.82
C THR A 250 1.39 -4.67 4.06
N LEU A 251 1.67 -5.84 3.48
CA LEU A 251 0.67 -6.68 2.83
C LEU A 251 0.16 -7.76 3.79
N ASP A 252 -1.15 -8.07 3.71
CA ASP A 252 -1.80 -9.17 4.45
C ASP A 252 -1.49 -10.54 3.83
N VAL A 253 -0.20 -10.87 3.82
CA VAL A 253 0.31 -12.12 3.26
C VAL A 253 1.39 -12.70 4.15
N GLN A 254 1.43 -14.03 4.17
CA GLN A 254 2.49 -14.78 4.86
C GLN A 254 3.58 -15.15 3.86
N ASN A 255 4.79 -14.74 4.19
CA ASN A 255 5.98 -15.16 3.45
C ASN A 255 6.27 -16.64 3.69
N SER A 256 6.73 -17.33 2.64
CA SER A 256 7.15 -18.73 2.72
C SER A 256 8.36 -18.87 3.64
N GLY A 257 8.31 -19.82 4.58
CA GLY A 257 9.44 -20.12 5.46
C GLY A 257 10.71 -20.48 4.67
N ARG A 258 10.57 -21.09 3.49
CA ARG A 258 11.70 -21.42 2.59
C ARG A 258 12.44 -20.18 2.13
N THR A 259 11.73 -19.10 1.83
CA THR A 259 12.34 -17.82 1.42
C THR A 259 13.27 -17.30 2.51
N PHE A 260 12.84 -17.30 3.77
CA PHE A 260 13.68 -16.83 4.87
C PHE A 260 14.86 -17.75 5.17
N TRP A 261 14.73 -19.07 5.00
CA TRP A 261 15.86 -19.99 5.09
C TRP A 261 16.94 -19.66 4.04
N ILE A 262 16.55 -19.36 2.81
CA ILE A 262 17.48 -19.04 1.73
C ILE A 262 18.09 -17.64 1.93
N VAL A 263 17.31 -16.66 2.41
CA VAL A 263 17.85 -15.36 2.85
C VAL A 263 18.90 -15.56 3.93
N GLY A 264 18.61 -16.37 4.96
CA GLY A 264 19.56 -16.71 6.02
C GLY A 264 20.83 -17.36 5.49
N LEU A 265 20.71 -18.29 4.54
CA LEU A 265 21.85 -18.93 3.88
C LEU A 265 22.70 -17.92 3.10
N VAL A 266 22.09 -17.05 2.29
CA VAL A 266 22.79 -16.01 1.53
C VAL A 266 23.55 -15.06 2.46
N VAL A 267 22.90 -14.61 3.55
CA VAL A 267 23.51 -13.76 4.57
C VAL A 267 24.67 -14.47 5.26
N ALA A 268 24.51 -15.75 5.61
CA ALA A 268 25.56 -16.55 6.25
C ALA A 268 26.78 -16.72 5.33
N LEU A 269 26.57 -17.06 4.05
CA LEU A 269 27.65 -17.22 3.07
C LEU A 269 28.44 -15.92 2.88
N LEU A 270 27.76 -14.79 2.72
CA LEU A 270 28.41 -13.48 2.64
C LEU A 270 29.23 -13.17 3.89
N ASN A 271 28.65 -13.39 5.08
CA ASN A 271 29.30 -13.09 6.35
C ASN A 271 30.52 -13.98 6.62
N VAL A 272 30.42 -15.28 6.36
CA VAL A 272 31.55 -16.22 6.46
C VAL A 272 32.68 -15.74 5.55
N TYR A 273 32.37 -15.39 4.30
CA TYR A 273 33.40 -14.90 3.39
C TYR A 273 34.03 -13.58 3.88
N MET A 274 33.22 -12.59 4.29
CA MET A 274 33.75 -11.32 4.80
C MET A 274 34.61 -11.53 6.05
N LEU A 275 34.22 -12.40 6.98
CA LEU A 275 34.94 -12.63 8.23
C LEU A 275 36.35 -13.20 8.01
N PHE A 276 36.51 -14.10 7.04
CA PHE A 276 37.78 -14.76 6.77
C PHE A 276 38.66 -14.00 5.78
N TRP A 277 38.07 -13.36 4.75
CA TRP A 277 38.85 -12.73 3.67
C TRP A 277 38.76 -11.20 3.64
N ARG A 278 37.67 -10.58 4.12
CA ARG A 278 37.42 -9.12 3.96
C ARG A 278 36.72 -8.47 5.15
N ARG A 279 37.36 -8.53 6.33
CA ARG A 279 36.79 -8.00 7.60
C ARG A 279 36.45 -6.52 7.56
N SER A 280 37.18 -5.73 6.77
CA SER A 280 36.96 -4.29 6.59
C SER A 280 35.59 -3.94 6.00
N LEU A 281 34.99 -4.85 5.24
CA LEU A 281 33.69 -4.65 4.59
C LEU A 281 32.54 -5.22 5.40
N LEU A 282 32.81 -5.95 6.49
CA LEU A 282 31.80 -6.67 7.26
C LEU A 282 30.69 -5.75 7.78
N LEU A 283 31.05 -4.59 8.36
CA LEU A 283 30.08 -3.64 8.89
C LEU A 283 29.23 -3.01 7.77
N THR A 284 29.87 -2.57 6.68
CA THR A 284 29.18 -1.99 5.51
C THR A 284 28.21 -2.99 4.88
N VAL A 285 28.65 -4.22 4.63
CA VAL A 285 27.81 -5.26 3.99
C VAL A 285 26.62 -5.61 4.89
N ASN A 286 26.81 -5.77 6.21
CA ASN A 286 25.70 -6.10 7.10
C ASN A 286 24.69 -4.95 7.26
N MET A 287 25.17 -3.70 7.31
CA MET A 287 24.27 -2.55 7.36
C MET A 287 23.41 -2.46 6.08
N LEU A 288 24.01 -2.68 4.92
CA LEU A 288 23.30 -2.71 3.64
C LEU A 288 22.37 -3.92 3.53
N LEU A 289 22.78 -5.11 3.99
CA LEU A 289 21.92 -6.30 4.04
C LEU A 289 20.68 -6.05 4.88
N LEU A 290 20.81 -5.45 6.06
CA LEU A 290 19.68 -5.10 6.92
C LEU A 290 18.74 -4.11 6.23
N LEU A 291 19.28 -3.07 5.61
CA LEU A 291 18.53 -2.04 4.91
C LEU A 291 17.79 -2.61 3.69
N PHE A 292 18.45 -3.42 2.86
CA PHE A 292 17.84 -4.06 1.68
C PHE A 292 16.84 -5.15 2.05
N PHE A 293 17.10 -5.91 3.12
CA PHE A 293 16.13 -6.86 3.66
C PHE A 293 14.86 -6.13 4.11
N LYS A 294 15.02 -5.04 4.87
CA LYS A 294 13.89 -4.24 5.34
C LYS A 294 13.11 -3.66 4.17
N LEU A 295 13.75 -3.02 3.20
CA LEU A 295 13.05 -2.42 2.06
C LEU A 295 12.38 -3.45 1.15
N GLY A 296 13.05 -4.59 0.92
CA GLY A 296 12.52 -5.63 0.05
C GLY A 296 11.37 -6.42 0.66
N PHE A 297 11.39 -6.67 1.97
CA PHE A 297 10.40 -7.54 2.60
C PHE A 297 9.37 -6.80 3.48
N SER A 298 9.49 -5.48 3.70
CA SER A 298 8.48 -4.72 4.45
C SER A 298 7.14 -4.64 3.72
N ARG A 299 7.15 -4.13 2.49
CA ARG A 299 6.09 -4.45 1.53
C ARG A 299 6.63 -5.60 0.69
N THR A 300 6.13 -6.80 0.89
CA THR A 300 6.81 -7.99 0.36
C THR A 300 6.68 -8.17 -1.14
N ASP A 301 5.96 -7.36 -1.88
CA ASP A 301 6.03 -7.29 -3.34
C ASP A 301 7.36 -6.65 -3.83
N HIS A 302 8.13 -6.02 -2.94
CA HIS A 302 9.35 -5.27 -3.28
C HIS A 302 10.66 -6.08 -3.19
N TYR A 303 10.63 -7.38 -2.87
CA TYR A 303 11.88 -8.12 -2.56
C TYR A 303 12.80 -8.30 -3.77
N ILE A 304 12.26 -8.37 -4.98
CA ILE A 304 13.08 -8.52 -6.19
C ILE A 304 13.94 -7.25 -6.40
N PRO A 305 13.36 -6.04 -6.58
CA PRO A 305 14.14 -4.84 -6.86
C PRO A 305 15.02 -4.41 -5.69
N TYR A 306 14.55 -4.51 -4.44
CA TYR A 306 15.29 -3.95 -3.30
C TYR A 306 16.18 -4.95 -2.56
N PHE A 307 15.84 -6.23 -2.51
CA PHE A 307 16.69 -7.26 -1.87
C PHE A 307 17.49 -8.06 -2.90
N VAL A 308 16.84 -8.80 -3.80
CA VAL A 308 17.53 -9.75 -4.69
C VAL A 308 18.57 -9.05 -5.57
N VAL A 309 18.16 -8.00 -6.29
CA VAL A 309 19.04 -7.26 -7.21
C VAL A 309 20.18 -6.59 -6.45
N SER A 310 19.89 -5.94 -5.32
CA SER A 310 20.90 -5.26 -4.50
C SER A 310 21.91 -6.23 -3.90
N VAL A 311 21.45 -7.36 -3.36
CA VAL A 311 22.33 -8.38 -2.77
C VAL A 311 23.15 -9.11 -3.84
N ALA A 312 22.65 -9.25 -5.06
CA ALA A 312 23.45 -9.75 -6.19
C ALA A 312 24.66 -8.83 -6.46
N VAL A 313 24.51 -7.51 -6.35
CA VAL A 313 25.64 -6.56 -6.45
C VAL A 313 26.60 -6.72 -5.27
N LEU A 314 26.10 -6.86 -4.04
CA LEU A 314 26.95 -7.10 -2.86
C LEU A 314 27.78 -8.39 -3.01
N ALA A 315 27.17 -9.45 -3.56
CA ALA A 315 27.82 -10.74 -3.76
C ALA A 315 29.00 -10.70 -4.73
N LEU A 316 29.07 -9.71 -5.64
CA LEU A 316 30.20 -9.56 -6.56
C LEU A 316 31.52 -9.33 -5.83
N VAL A 317 31.49 -8.80 -4.60
CA VAL A 317 32.72 -8.58 -3.82
C VAL A 317 33.47 -9.88 -3.53
N VAL A 318 32.74 -11.01 -3.46
CA VAL A 318 33.28 -12.36 -3.23
C VAL A 318 34.11 -12.85 -4.43
N LEU A 319 33.86 -12.29 -5.62
CA LEU A 319 34.60 -12.60 -6.84
C LEU A 319 35.89 -11.78 -6.99
N LEU A 320 36.12 -10.81 -6.12
CA LEU A 320 37.27 -9.90 -6.24
C LEU A 320 38.58 -10.48 -5.71
N GLU A 321 38.55 -11.66 -5.10
CA GLU A 321 39.75 -12.43 -4.78
C GLU A 321 40.00 -13.51 -5.83
N ARG A 322 41.28 -13.76 -6.13
CA ARG A 322 41.66 -14.89 -6.99
C ARG A 322 41.54 -16.18 -6.18
N GLY A 323 40.56 -17.02 -6.49
CA GLY A 323 40.44 -18.34 -5.88
C GLY A 323 39.15 -19.07 -6.20
N LEU A 324 39.16 -20.40 -6.04
CA LEU A 324 37.97 -21.23 -6.25
C LEU A 324 36.90 -20.98 -5.18
N VAL A 325 37.31 -20.74 -3.93
CA VAL A 325 36.40 -20.54 -2.78
C VAL A 325 35.42 -19.39 -3.04
N GLY A 326 35.92 -18.22 -3.46
CA GLY A 326 35.05 -17.08 -3.78
C GLY A 326 34.06 -17.37 -4.90
N ARG A 327 34.49 -18.10 -5.94
CA ARG A 327 33.60 -18.51 -7.04
C ARG A 327 32.50 -19.46 -6.57
N VAL A 328 32.84 -20.42 -5.70
CA VAL A 328 31.86 -21.37 -5.13
C VAL A 328 30.84 -20.62 -4.27
N PHE A 329 31.30 -19.76 -3.36
CA PHE A 329 30.42 -18.93 -2.52
C PHE A 329 29.49 -18.08 -3.39
N TYR A 330 30.03 -17.42 -4.42
CA TYR A 330 29.23 -16.62 -5.33
C TYR A 330 28.16 -17.44 -6.06
N VAL A 331 28.50 -18.63 -6.58
CA VAL A 331 27.52 -19.51 -7.26
C VAL A 331 26.41 -19.93 -6.30
N LEU A 332 26.74 -20.29 -5.05
CA LEU A 332 25.74 -20.64 -4.04
C LEU A 332 24.83 -19.46 -3.68
N ILE A 333 25.39 -18.27 -3.52
CA ILE A 333 24.62 -17.04 -3.26
C ILE A 333 23.72 -16.72 -4.46
N ALA A 334 24.26 -16.73 -5.68
CA ALA A 334 23.52 -16.45 -6.90
C ALA A 334 22.40 -17.46 -7.13
N ALA A 335 22.62 -18.75 -6.84
CA ALA A 335 21.59 -19.78 -6.91
C ALA A 335 20.46 -19.53 -5.91
N GLY A 336 20.77 -19.14 -4.68
CA GLY A 336 19.78 -18.76 -3.67
C GLY A 336 18.96 -17.54 -4.08
N LEU A 337 19.62 -16.49 -4.57
CA LEU A 337 18.97 -15.29 -5.08
C LEU A 337 18.09 -15.58 -6.31
N TYR A 338 18.57 -16.41 -7.22
CA TYR A 338 17.80 -16.84 -8.39
C TYR A 338 16.55 -17.60 -7.97
N TYR A 339 16.66 -18.55 -7.03
CA TYR A 339 15.50 -19.27 -6.48
C TYR A 339 14.45 -18.33 -5.90
N ILE A 340 14.87 -17.33 -5.11
CA ILE A 340 13.95 -16.32 -4.55
C ILE A 340 13.27 -15.53 -5.66
N SER A 341 13.99 -15.21 -6.75
CA SER A 341 13.41 -14.48 -7.88
C SER A 341 12.48 -15.32 -8.76
N SER A 342 12.72 -16.63 -8.88
CA SER A 342 11.95 -17.53 -9.74
C SER A 342 10.79 -18.22 -9.03
N THR A 343 10.73 -18.13 -7.70
CA THR A 343 9.72 -18.76 -6.86
C THR A 343 9.02 -17.67 -6.05
N PRO A 344 7.69 -17.60 -6.05
CA PRO A 344 6.98 -16.52 -5.36
C PRO A 344 7.25 -16.61 -3.85
N ALA A 345 7.69 -15.51 -3.24
CA ALA A 345 8.00 -15.45 -1.81
C ALA A 345 6.76 -15.58 -0.89
N TYR A 346 5.55 -15.46 -1.45
CA TYR A 346 4.24 -15.59 -0.84
C TYR A 346 3.21 -15.90 -1.94
N PRO A 347 1.99 -16.40 -1.63
CA PRO A 347 0.98 -16.69 -2.65
C PRO A 347 0.66 -15.46 -3.52
N GLY A 348 0.77 -15.61 -4.85
CA GLY A 348 0.56 -14.51 -5.80
C GLY A 348 1.70 -13.48 -5.90
N GLY A 349 2.83 -13.71 -5.22
CA GLY A 349 3.98 -12.81 -5.25
C GLY A 349 4.67 -12.73 -6.62
N PRO A 350 5.37 -11.61 -6.91
CA PRO A 350 6.01 -11.41 -8.20
C PRO A 350 7.12 -12.43 -8.43
N ILE A 351 7.25 -12.93 -9.66
CA ILE A 351 8.37 -13.74 -10.09
C ILE A 351 9.09 -13.07 -11.25
N ARG A 352 10.40 -13.24 -11.32
CA ARG A 352 11.21 -12.84 -12.46
C ARG A 352 11.40 -14.05 -13.37
N ALA A 353 10.58 -14.15 -14.41
CA ALA A 353 10.77 -15.12 -15.48
C ALA A 353 11.68 -14.51 -16.55
N SER A 354 13.00 -14.68 -16.44
CA SER A 354 13.97 -14.07 -17.37
C SER A 354 13.84 -14.51 -18.84
N HIS A 355 12.97 -15.47 -19.15
CA HIS A 355 12.71 -16.03 -20.49
C HIS A 355 11.28 -15.77 -20.99
N VAL A 356 10.43 -15.12 -20.20
CA VAL A 356 9.06 -14.77 -20.61
C VAL A 356 9.00 -13.25 -20.78
N PRO A 357 8.57 -12.74 -21.95
CA PRO A 357 8.43 -11.32 -22.15
C PRO A 357 7.48 -10.71 -21.10
N ALA A 358 7.75 -9.47 -20.68
CA ALA A 358 6.95 -8.74 -19.69
C ALA A 358 5.50 -8.44 -20.14
N VAL A 359 5.21 -8.75 -21.40
CA VAL A 359 3.91 -8.55 -22.04
C VAL A 359 3.51 -9.88 -22.68
N ASP A 360 2.24 -10.26 -22.52
CA ASP A 360 1.68 -11.40 -23.24
C ASP A 360 1.55 -11.02 -24.72
N PHE A 361 2.45 -11.58 -25.53
CA PHE A 361 2.42 -11.39 -26.97
C PHE A 361 1.29 -12.14 -27.68
N GLY A 362 0.56 -13.02 -26.97
CA GLY A 362 -0.61 -13.75 -27.48
C GLY A 362 -1.90 -12.93 -27.54
N VAL A 363 -1.95 -11.76 -26.89
CA VAL A 363 -3.03 -10.77 -27.05
C VAL A 363 -2.74 -9.87 -28.25
N GLU A 364 -3.73 -9.44 -29.03
CA GLU A 364 -3.47 -8.54 -30.15
C GLU A 364 -2.93 -7.18 -29.70
N TYR A 365 -2.05 -6.56 -30.50
CA TYR A 365 -1.42 -5.27 -30.14
C TYR A 365 -2.47 -4.18 -29.88
N GLN A 366 -3.52 -4.14 -30.70
CA GLN A 366 -4.62 -3.18 -30.53
C GLN A 366 -5.37 -3.38 -29.20
N GLN A 367 -5.59 -4.63 -28.78
CA GLN A 367 -6.22 -4.94 -27.49
C GLN A 367 -5.31 -4.58 -26.30
N ARG A 368 -4.01 -4.84 -26.42
CA ARG A 368 -3.02 -4.39 -25.41
C ARG A 368 -2.95 -2.88 -25.30
N MET A 369 -2.98 -2.16 -26.42
CA MET A 369 -2.94 -0.70 -26.45
C MET A 369 -4.24 -0.07 -25.96
N GLN A 370 -5.40 -0.61 -26.36
CA GLN A 370 -6.71 -0.12 -25.93
C GLN A 370 -6.90 -0.26 -24.42
N ALA A 371 -6.35 -1.31 -23.81
CA ALA A 371 -6.36 -1.50 -22.36
C ALA A 371 -5.49 -0.50 -21.57
N VAL A 372 -4.56 0.21 -22.23
CA VAL A 372 -3.60 1.12 -21.57
C VAL A 372 -4.09 2.58 -21.58
N TYR A 373 -4.88 3.01 -22.58
CA TYR A 373 -5.07 4.44 -22.87
C TYR A 373 -6.53 4.93 -22.97
N SER A 374 -7.55 4.12 -22.65
CA SER A 374 -8.95 4.59 -22.65
C SER A 374 -9.17 5.75 -21.65
N PRO A 375 -10.01 6.75 -21.97
CA PRO A 375 -10.04 8.04 -21.30
C PRO A 375 -10.53 7.91 -19.84
N THR A 376 -9.58 7.75 -18.91
CA THR A 376 -9.88 7.32 -17.55
C THR A 376 -10.18 8.47 -16.58
N PHE A 377 -9.94 9.73 -16.97
CA PHE A 377 -10.00 10.87 -16.04
C PHE A 377 -10.66 12.10 -16.62
N SER A 378 -11.49 11.95 -17.67
CA SER A 378 -12.24 13.07 -18.25
C SER A 378 -13.57 13.25 -17.51
N LEU A 379 -13.89 14.51 -17.22
CA LEU A 379 -15.13 14.93 -16.58
C LEU A 379 -16.12 15.44 -17.64
N SER A 380 -17.41 15.49 -17.31
CA SER A 380 -18.41 16.11 -18.18
C SER A 380 -18.22 17.62 -18.27
N ASP A 381 -18.63 18.22 -19.40
CA ASP A 381 -18.58 19.68 -19.61
C ASP A 381 -19.35 20.44 -18.52
N GLU A 382 -20.42 19.84 -17.98
CA GLU A 382 -21.19 20.38 -16.85
C GLU A 382 -20.32 20.56 -15.61
N VAL A 383 -19.58 19.52 -15.21
CA VAL A 383 -18.70 19.54 -14.03
C VAL A 383 -17.53 20.50 -14.24
N VAL A 384 -16.91 20.47 -15.41
CA VAL A 384 -15.83 21.41 -15.76
C VAL A 384 -16.33 22.87 -15.70
N SER A 385 -17.54 23.13 -16.20
CA SER A 385 -18.15 24.47 -16.16
C SER A 385 -18.51 24.92 -14.73
N MET A 386 -18.97 24.01 -13.87
CA MET A 386 -19.27 24.29 -12.46
C MET A 386 -18.04 24.73 -11.67
N VAL A 387 -16.88 24.12 -11.93
CA VAL A 387 -15.61 24.45 -11.26
C VAL A 387 -14.98 25.70 -11.90
N GLY A 388 -14.97 25.77 -13.22
CA GLY A 388 -14.38 26.86 -13.99
C GLY A 388 -12.90 27.05 -13.68
N LYS A 389 -12.51 28.27 -13.29
CA LYS A 389 -11.11 28.62 -12.92
C LYS A 389 -10.84 28.56 -11.41
N SER A 390 -11.83 28.14 -10.63
CA SER A 390 -11.73 28.07 -9.18
C SER A 390 -10.74 26.99 -8.74
N THR A 391 -10.15 27.15 -7.57
CA THR A 391 -9.20 26.16 -7.03
C THR A 391 -9.92 24.86 -6.68
N ILE A 392 -9.29 23.72 -6.96
CA ILE A 392 -9.84 22.40 -6.67
C ILE A 392 -8.77 21.45 -6.10
N ASP A 393 -9.12 20.61 -5.13
CA ASP A 393 -8.32 19.44 -4.72
C ASP A 393 -8.99 18.13 -5.17
N PHE A 394 -8.20 17.06 -5.28
CA PHE A 394 -8.67 15.72 -5.65
C PHE A 394 -8.38 14.75 -4.51
N TYR A 395 -9.45 14.15 -3.99
CA TYR A 395 -9.40 13.18 -2.90
C TYR A 395 -10.00 11.84 -3.39
N PRO A 396 -9.48 10.66 -3.01
CA PRO A 396 -8.35 10.44 -2.10
C PRO A 396 -6.96 10.61 -2.72
N TYR A 397 -6.79 10.45 -4.04
CA TYR A 397 -5.47 10.58 -4.69
C TYR A 397 -5.48 10.83 -6.20
N ASN A 398 -6.62 10.82 -6.89
CA ASN A 398 -6.71 10.89 -8.35
C ASN A 398 -6.47 12.30 -8.93
N ASN A 399 -5.27 12.82 -8.76
CA ASN A 399 -4.87 14.13 -9.27
C ASN A 399 -4.84 14.22 -10.82
N GLU A 400 -4.97 13.10 -11.54
CA GLU A 400 -5.08 13.07 -13.00
C GLU A 400 -6.23 13.92 -13.52
N TYR A 401 -7.34 14.00 -12.78
CA TYR A 401 -8.49 14.84 -13.14
C TYR A 401 -8.12 16.32 -13.29
N ALA A 402 -7.13 16.82 -12.52
CA ALA A 402 -6.63 18.19 -12.68
C ALA A 402 -6.13 18.44 -14.11
N PHE A 403 -5.27 17.53 -14.56
CA PHE A 403 -4.53 17.66 -15.81
C PHE A 403 -5.41 17.34 -17.01
N ALA A 404 -6.21 16.28 -16.92
CA ALA A 404 -7.08 15.84 -18.00
C ALA A 404 -8.17 16.88 -18.35
N ASN A 405 -8.53 17.74 -17.40
CA ASN A 405 -9.63 18.71 -17.54
C ASN A 405 -9.18 20.17 -17.41
N TYR A 406 -7.87 20.43 -17.38
CA TYR A 406 -7.28 21.78 -17.27
C TYR A 406 -7.78 22.61 -16.08
N LEU A 407 -7.96 21.96 -14.93
CA LEU A 407 -8.48 22.58 -13.71
C LEU A 407 -7.38 23.21 -12.86
N ASN A 408 -7.73 24.22 -12.07
CA ASN A 408 -6.79 24.94 -11.20
C ASN A 408 -6.52 24.14 -9.91
N TYR A 409 -5.57 23.21 -9.97
CA TYR A 409 -5.25 22.32 -8.86
C TYR A 409 -4.60 23.06 -7.68
N LYS A 410 -5.16 22.90 -6.49
CA LYS A 410 -4.58 23.35 -5.21
C LYS A 410 -4.51 22.15 -4.27
N HIS A 411 -3.35 21.49 -4.24
CA HIS A 411 -3.18 20.26 -3.48
C HIS A 411 -3.05 20.52 -1.98
N ARG A 412 -3.50 19.55 -1.18
CA ARG A 412 -3.20 19.48 0.25
C ARG A 412 -1.74 19.02 0.50
N PRO A 413 -1.16 19.25 1.70
CA PRO A 413 0.24 18.88 1.99
C PRO A 413 0.55 17.40 1.78
N SER A 414 -0.28 16.49 2.32
CA SER A 414 -0.21 15.04 2.10
C SER A 414 -1.35 14.62 1.16
N PHE A 415 -1.11 14.76 -0.15
CA PHE A 415 -2.11 14.63 -1.21
C PHE A 415 -2.47 13.19 -1.60
N GLN A 416 -1.73 12.18 -1.13
CA GLN A 416 -2.12 10.78 -1.27
C GLN A 416 -2.59 10.26 0.08
N ASN A 417 -3.90 10.02 0.26
CA ASN A 417 -4.48 9.63 1.55
C ASN A 417 -3.73 8.44 2.19
N TYR A 418 -3.34 7.46 1.39
CA TYR A 418 -2.67 6.24 1.83
C TYR A 418 -1.23 6.44 2.32
N MET A 419 -0.65 7.61 2.03
CA MET A 419 0.67 8.02 2.53
C MET A 419 0.57 8.92 3.77
N THR A 420 -0.65 9.32 4.16
CA THR A 420 -0.96 10.06 5.40
C THR A 420 -0.96 9.11 6.60
N LEU A 421 0.16 8.41 6.81
CA LEU A 421 0.27 7.25 7.70
C LEU A 421 0.40 7.60 9.19
N THR A 422 0.55 8.89 9.54
CA THR A 422 0.73 9.32 10.94
C THR A 422 -0.18 10.49 11.30
N PRO A 423 -0.57 10.64 12.58
CA PRO A 423 -1.37 11.78 13.04
C PRO A 423 -0.75 13.13 12.70
N ALA A 424 0.58 13.22 12.67
CA ALA A 424 1.28 14.44 12.30
C ALA A 424 1.04 14.83 10.82
N LEU A 425 1.04 13.85 9.91
CA LEU A 425 0.78 14.08 8.49
C LEU A 425 -0.71 14.37 8.23
N ASP A 426 -1.60 13.65 8.92
CA ASP A 426 -3.05 13.86 8.83
C ASP A 426 -3.46 15.25 9.35
N ASN A 427 -2.83 15.68 10.44
CA ASN A 427 -3.06 17.00 11.01
C ASN A 427 -2.69 18.14 10.05
N MET A 428 -1.64 17.99 9.24
CA MET A 428 -1.28 19.01 8.24
C MET A 428 -2.39 19.21 7.20
N ASN A 429 -3.03 18.12 6.78
CA ASN A 429 -4.18 18.18 5.87
C ASN A 429 -5.42 18.77 6.55
N ARG A 430 -5.68 18.41 7.82
CA ARG A 430 -6.74 19.04 8.62
C ARG A 430 -6.57 20.56 8.66
N GLU A 431 -5.39 21.03 9.08
CA GLU A 431 -5.08 22.46 9.16
C GLU A 431 -5.26 23.16 7.81
N PHE A 432 -4.86 22.51 6.71
CA PHE A 432 -5.08 23.01 5.37
C PHE A 432 -6.57 23.20 5.05
N PHE A 433 -7.43 22.21 5.31
CA PHE A 433 -8.88 22.29 5.05
C PHE A 433 -9.64 23.20 6.03
N GLU A 434 -9.09 23.46 7.21
CA GLU A 434 -9.62 24.45 8.16
C GLU A 434 -9.16 25.89 7.85
N SER A 435 -8.11 26.06 7.04
CA SER A 435 -7.53 27.36 6.73
C SER A 435 -8.28 28.13 5.64
N THR A 436 -7.93 29.41 5.49
CA THR A 436 -8.36 30.23 4.34
C THR A 436 -7.73 29.79 3.01
N ASP A 437 -6.68 28.97 3.08
CA ASP A 437 -5.99 28.43 1.92
C ASP A 437 -6.66 27.19 1.31
N ARG A 438 -7.72 26.65 1.92
CA ARG A 438 -8.45 25.52 1.32
C ARG A 438 -8.95 25.82 -0.11
N PRO A 439 -9.06 24.82 -0.99
CA PRO A 439 -9.60 25.02 -2.34
C PRO A 439 -11.08 25.44 -2.31
N GLU A 440 -11.57 26.00 -3.42
CA GLU A 440 -13.01 26.27 -3.59
C GLU A 440 -13.82 24.98 -3.71
N TYR A 441 -13.25 23.99 -4.42
CA TYR A 441 -13.89 22.71 -4.68
C TYR A 441 -13.03 21.54 -4.20
N VAL A 442 -13.67 20.42 -3.87
CA VAL A 442 -13.02 19.12 -3.74
C VAL A 442 -13.76 18.13 -4.63
N LEU A 443 -13.04 17.42 -5.49
CA LEU A 443 -13.59 16.24 -6.17
C LEU A 443 -13.17 15.02 -5.36
N TRP A 444 -14.16 14.37 -4.74
CA TRP A 444 -13.96 13.14 -3.99
C TRP A 444 -14.42 11.96 -4.86
N SER A 445 -13.47 11.27 -5.48
CA SER A 445 -13.74 10.10 -6.32
C SER A 445 -13.81 8.82 -5.50
N SER A 446 -14.50 7.80 -6.01
CA SER A 446 -14.32 6.46 -5.46
C SER A 446 -12.86 6.04 -5.59
N THR A 447 -12.44 5.15 -4.70
CA THR A 447 -11.05 4.69 -4.69
C THR A 447 -10.76 3.76 -5.86
N ILE A 448 -9.50 3.35 -6.00
CA ILE A 448 -9.11 2.33 -6.99
C ILE A 448 -9.83 0.98 -6.82
N ALA A 449 -10.35 0.67 -5.63
CA ALA A 449 -11.10 -0.56 -5.36
C ALA A 449 -12.54 -0.54 -5.90
N CYS A 450 -13.05 0.63 -6.30
CA CYS A 450 -14.42 0.79 -6.76
C CYS A 450 -14.48 1.51 -8.12
N ARG A 451 -14.54 0.71 -9.20
CA ARG A 451 -14.54 1.16 -10.61
C ARG A 451 -15.80 0.77 -11.41
N PHE A 452 -16.81 0.20 -10.77
CA PHE A 452 -18.03 -0.27 -11.44
C PHE A 452 -19.25 -0.08 -10.54
N ASP A 453 -20.46 -0.21 -11.09
CA ASP A 453 -21.67 -0.03 -10.30
C ASP A 453 -21.85 -1.12 -9.23
N GLY A 454 -22.21 -0.71 -8.01
CA GLY A 454 -22.51 -1.62 -6.90
C GLY A 454 -21.34 -1.96 -5.97
N CYS A 455 -20.14 -1.43 -6.20
CA CYS A 455 -19.06 -1.45 -5.19
C CYS A 455 -19.26 -0.35 -4.14
N ASN A 456 -18.61 -0.50 -2.98
CA ASN A 456 -18.56 0.54 -1.96
C ASN A 456 -17.52 1.59 -2.37
N VAL A 457 -17.95 2.84 -2.51
CA VAL A 457 -17.09 3.96 -2.95
C VAL A 457 -15.96 4.27 -1.97
N PHE A 458 -16.08 3.82 -0.72
CA PHE A 458 -15.11 4.04 0.36
C PHE A 458 -14.20 2.84 0.65
N ASP A 459 -14.41 1.68 0.02
CA ASP A 459 -13.42 0.60 0.07
C ASP A 459 -12.15 1.10 -0.61
N ASP A 460 -10.97 0.93 -0.02
CA ASP A 460 -9.67 1.36 -0.58
C ASP A 460 -8.76 0.14 -0.83
N PHE A 461 -7.60 0.37 -1.46
CA PHE A 461 -6.62 -0.69 -1.68
C PHE A 461 -6.12 -1.29 -0.35
N ASP A 462 -5.52 -2.48 -0.44
CA ASP A 462 -5.09 -3.24 0.75
C ASP A 462 -6.23 -3.55 1.75
N GLN A 463 -7.49 -3.58 1.29
CA GLN A 463 -8.71 -3.88 2.07
C GLN A 463 -8.93 -2.91 3.23
N LYS A 464 -8.69 -1.62 3.00
CA LYS A 464 -8.90 -0.57 3.99
C LYS A 464 -10.20 0.17 3.73
N TYR A 465 -10.67 0.88 4.76
CA TYR A 465 -11.81 1.76 4.66
C TYR A 465 -11.29 3.20 4.60
N SER A 466 -11.47 3.88 3.45
CA SER A 466 -10.86 5.18 3.16
C SER A 466 -11.15 6.24 4.24
N LEU A 467 -12.34 6.22 4.84
CA LEU A 467 -12.71 7.14 5.94
C LEU A 467 -11.86 6.99 7.20
N SER A 468 -11.19 5.84 7.37
CA SER A 468 -10.30 5.52 8.49
C SER A 468 -8.81 5.55 8.12
N GLU A 469 -8.45 5.87 6.87
CA GLU A 469 -7.04 6.00 6.45
C GLU A 469 -6.42 7.29 7.00
N ASP A 470 -7.08 8.42 6.75
CA ASP A 470 -6.77 9.77 7.20
C ASP A 470 -7.99 10.45 7.86
N PRO A 471 -8.42 9.97 9.04
CA PRO A 471 -9.69 10.34 9.65
C PRO A 471 -9.80 11.82 10.04
N LEU A 472 -8.70 12.56 10.24
CA LEU A 472 -8.77 14.01 10.44
C LEU A 472 -9.07 14.70 9.12
N THR A 473 -8.37 14.31 8.05
CA THR A 473 -8.55 14.84 6.70
C THR A 473 -10.00 14.65 6.22
N THR A 474 -10.52 13.42 6.28
CA THR A 474 -11.88 13.11 5.82
C THR A 474 -12.94 13.89 6.60
N SER A 475 -12.76 13.99 7.91
CA SER A 475 -13.66 14.76 8.76
C SER A 475 -13.60 16.26 8.48
N SER A 476 -12.42 16.79 8.22
CA SER A 476 -12.23 18.22 7.92
C SER A 476 -12.86 18.60 6.59
N ILE A 477 -12.76 17.73 5.57
CA ILE A 477 -13.45 17.90 4.28
C ILE A 477 -14.97 17.93 4.52
N LEU A 478 -15.52 16.94 5.22
CA LEU A 478 -16.96 16.84 5.44
C LEU A 478 -17.55 17.93 6.38
N LEU A 479 -16.73 18.56 7.22
CA LEU A 479 -17.13 19.72 8.04
C LEU A 479 -17.10 21.04 7.23
N ASN A 480 -16.12 21.18 6.33
CA ASN A 480 -15.81 22.46 5.69
C ASN A 480 -16.34 22.58 4.26
N TYR A 481 -17.00 21.54 3.73
CA TYR A 481 -17.58 21.53 2.40
C TYR A 481 -19.00 20.96 2.44
N HIS A 482 -19.81 21.36 1.46
CA HIS A 482 -21.12 20.79 1.20
C HIS A 482 -21.19 20.14 -0.17
N THR A 483 -22.04 19.12 -0.30
CA THR A 483 -22.18 18.35 -1.54
C THR A 483 -23.02 19.09 -2.58
N LEU A 484 -22.44 19.35 -3.75
CA LEU A 484 -23.18 19.92 -4.90
C LEU A 484 -23.91 18.84 -5.70
N GLY A 485 -23.32 17.66 -5.80
CA GLY A 485 -23.91 16.54 -6.51
C GLY A 485 -22.97 15.35 -6.62
N THR A 486 -23.54 14.22 -7.01
CA THR A 486 -22.83 13.00 -7.36
C THR A 486 -22.87 12.81 -8.87
N PHE A 487 -21.70 12.50 -9.43
CA PHE A 487 -21.49 12.42 -10.86
C PHE A 487 -20.70 11.15 -11.19
N LYS A 488 -20.54 10.87 -12.47
CA LYS A 488 -19.63 9.85 -12.98
C LYS A 488 -18.68 10.48 -13.98
N ASP A 489 -17.44 10.03 -13.98
CA ASP A 489 -16.50 10.38 -15.05
C ASP A 489 -16.87 9.68 -16.36
N THR A 490 -16.13 9.96 -17.43
CA THR A 490 -16.35 9.30 -18.74
C THR A 490 -16.12 7.78 -18.72
N SER A 491 -15.46 7.26 -17.70
CA SER A 491 -15.23 5.82 -17.48
C SER A 491 -16.26 5.18 -16.55
N GLY A 492 -17.24 5.92 -16.06
CA GLY A 492 -18.29 5.45 -15.16
C GLY A 492 -17.90 5.40 -13.67
N VAL A 493 -16.73 5.93 -13.30
CA VAL A 493 -16.26 6.00 -11.91
C VAL A 493 -17.07 7.08 -11.18
N PRO A 494 -17.77 6.73 -10.09
CA PRO A 494 -18.54 7.70 -9.33
C PRO A 494 -17.62 8.65 -8.56
N PHE A 495 -18.06 9.91 -8.44
CA PHE A 495 -17.45 10.90 -7.57
C PHE A 495 -18.50 11.87 -7.02
N MET A 496 -18.20 12.52 -5.90
CA MET A 496 -18.96 13.66 -5.41
C MET A 496 -18.16 14.95 -5.59
N LEU A 497 -18.84 15.99 -6.08
CA LEU A 497 -18.29 17.34 -6.15
C LEU A 497 -18.73 18.12 -4.92
N LEU A 498 -17.75 18.60 -4.18
CA LEU A 498 -17.90 19.36 -2.95
C LEU A 498 -17.53 20.82 -3.19
N LYS A 499 -18.26 21.74 -2.56
CA LYS A 499 -17.94 23.18 -2.55
C LYS A 499 -17.71 23.66 -1.13
N LYS A 500 -16.73 24.54 -0.93
CA LYS A 500 -16.38 25.03 0.41
C LYS A 500 -17.57 25.73 1.06
N ASN A 501 -17.67 25.58 2.37
CA ASN A 501 -18.60 26.33 3.21
C ASN A 501 -18.12 27.77 3.37
N GLU A 502 -19.06 28.71 3.51
CA GLU A 502 -18.75 30.13 3.70
C GLU A 502 -17.87 30.37 4.93
N LYS A 503 -18.11 29.59 6.00
CA LYS A 503 -17.34 29.63 7.24
C LYS A 503 -16.55 28.35 7.40
N ALA A 504 -15.32 28.50 7.85
CA ALA A 504 -14.51 27.36 8.28
C ALA A 504 -14.96 26.88 9.66
N GLU A 505 -15.10 25.58 9.82
CA GLU A 505 -15.33 24.93 11.09
C GLU A 505 -14.08 24.16 11.49
N SER A 506 -13.55 24.46 12.67
CA SER A 506 -12.45 23.70 13.24
C SER A 506 -12.94 22.33 13.72
N TYR A 507 -12.14 21.30 13.51
CA TYR A 507 -12.40 19.97 14.01
C TYR A 507 -12.55 20.01 15.54
N SER A 508 -13.74 19.63 16.01
CA SER A 508 -14.06 19.54 17.42
C SER A 508 -14.90 18.30 17.69
N GLU A 509 -14.35 17.37 18.46
CA GLU A 509 -15.02 16.13 18.85
C GLU A 509 -15.56 16.22 20.28
N GLN A 510 -16.72 15.60 20.52
CA GLN A 510 -17.31 15.44 21.83
C GLN A 510 -16.95 14.06 22.39
N ASN A 511 -16.33 13.99 23.56
CA ASN A 511 -16.13 12.72 24.26
C ASN A 511 -17.48 12.15 24.71
N LEU A 512 -17.75 10.90 24.34
CA LEU A 512 -18.94 10.15 24.75
C LEU A 512 -18.63 9.29 25.99
N SER A 513 -17.56 8.50 25.91
CA SER A 513 -17.13 7.60 26.97
C SER A 513 -15.68 7.16 26.78
N GLU A 514 -15.12 6.59 27.84
CA GLU A 514 -13.82 5.94 27.85
C GLU A 514 -13.99 4.50 28.33
N GLU A 515 -13.28 3.57 27.71
CA GLU A 515 -13.25 2.20 28.17
C GLU A 515 -11.87 1.55 27.95
N SER A 516 -11.53 0.63 28.86
CA SER A 516 -10.37 -0.25 28.69
C SER A 516 -10.78 -1.44 27.82
N MET A 517 -10.04 -1.64 26.74
CA MET A 517 -10.30 -2.63 25.72
C MET A 517 -9.22 -3.71 25.66
N ILE A 518 -9.63 -4.90 25.21
CA ILE A 518 -8.73 -5.98 24.80
C ILE A 518 -9.04 -6.39 23.36
N PHE A 519 -8.02 -6.86 22.65
CA PHE A 519 -8.18 -7.34 21.29
C PHE A 519 -9.04 -8.60 21.21
N GLY A 520 -9.75 -8.78 20.09
CA GLY A 520 -10.56 -9.97 19.82
C GLY A 520 -11.90 -10.03 20.56
N LYS A 521 -12.32 -8.94 21.21
CA LYS A 521 -13.62 -8.81 21.88
C LYS A 521 -14.51 -7.78 21.17
N TRP A 522 -15.82 -8.05 21.12
CA TRP A 522 -16.83 -7.12 20.61
C TRP A 522 -17.14 -6.06 21.68
N TYR A 523 -17.13 -4.79 21.27
CA TYR A 523 -17.51 -3.64 22.09
C TYR A 523 -18.71 -2.93 21.47
N ALA A 524 -19.70 -2.59 22.29
CA ALA A 524 -20.90 -1.91 21.83
C ALA A 524 -20.57 -0.47 21.43
N VAL A 525 -21.08 -0.04 20.28
CA VAL A 525 -20.94 1.35 19.83
C VAL A 525 -21.97 2.20 20.58
N PRO A 526 -21.58 3.32 21.24
CA PRO A 526 -22.52 4.23 21.86
C PRO A 526 -23.57 4.74 20.87
N SER A 527 -24.84 4.80 21.29
CA SER A 527 -25.92 5.29 20.45
C SER A 527 -25.77 6.79 20.18
N SER A 528 -25.73 7.17 18.90
CA SER A 528 -25.87 8.56 18.45
C SER A 528 -26.80 8.58 17.24
N THR A 529 -27.83 9.41 17.30
CA THR A 529 -28.84 9.55 16.23
C THR A 529 -28.39 10.50 15.11
N ASP A 530 -27.39 11.31 15.39
CA ASP A 530 -26.87 12.38 14.54
C ASP A 530 -25.33 12.40 14.59
N GLY A 531 -24.70 12.74 13.45
CA GLY A 531 -23.25 12.82 13.31
C GLY A 531 -22.54 11.46 13.22
N VAL A 532 -21.24 11.48 13.50
CA VAL A 532 -20.33 10.35 13.33
C VAL A 532 -19.76 9.94 14.68
N VAL A 533 -19.82 8.65 14.99
CA VAL A 533 -19.13 8.04 16.11
C VAL A 533 -17.80 7.49 15.62
N LYS A 534 -16.72 7.82 16.33
CA LYS A 534 -15.38 7.30 16.11
C LYS A 534 -14.83 6.63 17.36
N LEU A 535 -13.92 5.67 17.14
CA LEU A 535 -13.11 5.09 18.20
C LEU A 535 -11.68 5.66 18.11
N VAL A 536 -11.20 6.26 19.19
CA VAL A 536 -9.82 6.73 19.32
C VAL A 536 -9.05 5.80 20.27
N PRO A 537 -8.35 4.76 19.76
CA PRO A 537 -7.58 3.83 20.58
C PRO A 537 -6.16 4.33 20.88
N ASP A 538 -5.68 4.17 22.12
CA ASP A 538 -4.27 4.35 22.48
C ASP A 538 -3.48 3.04 22.30
N LEU A 539 -3.17 2.73 21.04
CA LEU A 539 -2.46 1.50 20.68
C LEU A 539 -0.96 1.62 21.01
N GLN A 540 -0.50 0.86 22.02
CA GLN A 540 0.91 0.83 22.40
C GLN A 540 1.61 -0.42 21.89
N LEU A 541 2.66 -0.23 21.08
CA LEU A 541 3.55 -1.32 20.67
C LEU A 541 4.27 -1.92 21.89
N SER A 542 4.30 -3.25 21.96
CA SER A 542 5.12 -3.98 22.91
C SER A 542 6.62 -3.78 22.61
N VAL A 543 7.50 -4.19 23.53
CA VAL A 543 8.95 -4.20 23.26
C VAL A 543 9.28 -5.07 22.03
N TYR A 544 8.60 -6.21 21.89
CA TYR A 544 8.72 -7.06 20.72
C TYR A 544 8.27 -6.33 19.44
N GLY A 545 7.11 -5.66 19.47
CA GLY A 545 6.61 -4.88 18.33
C GLY A 545 7.57 -3.78 17.90
N ARG A 546 8.17 -3.05 18.86
CA ARG A 546 9.17 -2.01 18.58
C ARG A 546 10.43 -2.57 17.92
N ILE A 547 10.98 -3.67 18.44
CA ILE A 547 12.17 -4.33 17.86
C ILE A 547 11.84 -4.89 16.46
N LYS A 548 10.65 -5.51 16.31
CA LYS A 548 10.20 -6.02 15.02
C LYS A 548 10.09 -4.91 13.99
N ASN A 549 9.49 -3.75 14.31
CA ASN A 549 9.40 -2.61 13.38
C ASN A 549 10.76 -1.99 13.06
N LEU A 550 11.72 -2.06 14.00
CA LEU A 550 13.06 -1.57 13.75
C LEU A 550 13.78 -2.44 12.70
N LEU A 551 13.76 -3.75 12.87
CA LEU A 551 14.54 -4.72 12.08
C LEU A 551 13.79 -5.25 10.85
N PHE A 552 12.47 -5.22 10.87
CA PHE A 552 11.59 -5.77 9.86
C PHE A 552 10.36 -4.86 9.68
N ARG A 553 9.16 -5.45 9.59
CA ARG A 553 7.92 -4.76 9.26
C ARG A 553 6.86 -4.85 10.34
N GLY A 554 5.88 -3.97 10.27
CA GLY A 554 4.68 -3.99 11.10
C GLY A 554 3.85 -5.26 10.99
N ASN A 555 2.98 -5.41 11.97
CA ASN A 555 1.89 -6.38 11.97
C ASN A 555 0.62 -5.72 11.43
N ILE A 556 -0.44 -6.48 11.30
CA ILE A 556 -1.72 -6.00 10.76
C ILE A 556 -2.72 -5.86 11.88
N LEU A 557 -3.41 -4.73 11.89
CA LEU A 557 -4.60 -4.51 12.70
C LEU A 557 -5.82 -4.52 11.77
N LYS A 558 -6.81 -5.34 12.13
CA LYS A 558 -8.11 -5.38 11.48
C LYS A 558 -9.17 -4.83 12.41
N VAL A 559 -10.17 -4.18 11.82
CA VAL A 559 -11.39 -3.73 12.49
C VAL A 559 -12.55 -4.49 11.86
N ARG A 560 -13.33 -5.17 12.70
CA ARG A 560 -14.61 -5.74 12.31
C ARG A 560 -15.73 -4.85 12.79
N TYR A 561 -16.67 -4.56 11.89
CA TYR A 561 -17.87 -3.80 12.15
C TYR A 561 -19.05 -4.75 12.07
N LYS A 562 -19.82 -4.86 13.16
CA LYS A 562 -21.12 -5.53 13.14
C LYS A 562 -22.18 -4.47 12.91
N LEU A 563 -22.82 -4.51 11.76
CA LEU A 563 -23.87 -3.59 11.37
C LEU A 563 -25.17 -3.92 12.10
N ALA A 564 -26.06 -2.94 12.22
CA ALA A 564 -27.41 -3.15 12.74
C ALA A 564 -28.24 -4.13 11.91
N SER A 565 -27.86 -4.39 10.65
CA SER A 565 -28.42 -5.44 9.80
C SER A 565 -27.91 -6.86 10.11
N GLY A 566 -27.02 -7.01 11.11
CA GLY A 566 -26.36 -8.27 11.45
C GLY A 566 -25.12 -8.58 10.61
N GLU A 567 -24.92 -7.90 9.47
CA GLU A 567 -23.75 -8.08 8.61
C GLU A 567 -22.44 -7.72 9.34
N VAL A 568 -21.40 -8.52 9.13
CA VAL A 568 -20.04 -8.23 9.61
C VAL A 568 -19.14 -7.83 8.45
N ARG A 569 -18.58 -6.63 8.52
CA ARG A 569 -17.56 -6.13 7.59
C ARG A 569 -16.19 -6.13 8.27
N GLU A 570 -15.13 -6.44 7.53
CA GLU A 570 -13.75 -6.47 8.03
C GLU A 570 -12.88 -5.58 7.16
N TYR A 571 -12.10 -4.71 7.79
CA TYR A 571 -11.14 -3.85 7.11
C TYR A 571 -9.80 -3.84 7.85
N ARG A 572 -8.72 -3.65 7.12
CA ARG A 572 -7.44 -3.26 7.72
C ARG A 572 -7.50 -1.81 8.17
N SER A 573 -6.76 -1.49 9.23
CA SER A 573 -6.62 -0.15 9.78
C SER A 573 -5.15 0.25 9.84
N ASN A 574 -4.86 1.53 9.58
CA ASN A 574 -3.55 2.11 9.85
C ASN A 574 -3.34 2.15 11.38
N ILE A 575 -2.31 1.48 11.86
CA ILE A 575 -2.02 1.32 13.29
C ILE A 575 -1.66 2.67 13.91
N ILE A 576 -0.80 3.44 13.24
CA ILE A 576 -0.32 4.71 13.81
C ILE A 576 -1.43 5.76 13.70
N ASN A 577 -2.06 5.90 12.53
CA ASN A 577 -3.08 6.93 12.33
C ASN A 577 -4.47 6.58 12.91
N ALA A 578 -4.71 5.33 13.33
CA ALA A 578 -5.93 4.99 14.09
C ALA A 578 -6.10 5.83 15.37
N GLN A 579 -4.99 6.32 15.95
CA GLN A 579 -5.00 7.23 17.09
C GLN A 579 -5.67 8.58 16.80
N SER A 580 -5.93 8.88 15.53
CA SER A 580 -6.68 10.05 15.08
C SER A 580 -8.20 9.80 14.96
N GLY A 581 -8.65 8.58 15.28
CA GLY A 581 -10.05 8.19 15.35
C GLY A 581 -10.51 7.34 14.18
N ILE A 582 -10.66 6.03 14.40
CA ILE A 582 -11.26 5.09 13.44
C ILE A 582 -12.73 5.50 13.23
N TRP A 583 -13.15 5.64 11.97
CA TRP A 583 -14.55 5.87 11.62
C TRP A 583 -15.38 4.63 11.97
N VAL A 584 -16.38 4.77 12.86
CA VAL A 584 -17.17 3.63 13.34
C VAL A 584 -18.58 3.64 12.80
N SER A 585 -19.38 4.66 13.11
CA SER A 585 -20.81 4.68 12.76
C SER A 585 -21.22 6.07 12.29
N PRO A 586 -22.05 6.21 11.26
CA PRO A 586 -22.60 5.14 10.41
C PRO A 586 -21.57 4.53 9.45
N TYR A 587 -21.77 3.27 9.05
CA TYR A 587 -20.98 2.62 8.00
C TYR A 587 -21.50 3.05 6.61
N LEU A 588 -20.74 3.95 5.97
CA LEU A 588 -21.08 4.53 4.67
C LEU A 588 -20.63 3.61 3.52
N THR A 589 -21.48 3.49 2.51
CA THR A 589 -21.19 2.72 1.28
C THR A 589 -21.29 3.54 0.00
N SER A 590 -21.79 4.78 0.08
CA SER A 590 -22.17 5.60 -1.06
C SER A 590 -21.99 7.10 -0.76
N PHE A 591 -21.88 7.91 -1.81
CA PHE A 591 -21.71 9.37 -1.71
C PHE A 591 -22.98 10.14 -1.32
N ASP A 592 -24.11 9.46 -1.07
CA ASP A 592 -25.26 10.06 -0.39
C ASP A 592 -25.00 10.29 1.12
N LEU A 593 -23.82 9.90 1.61
CA LEU A 593 -23.36 10.00 2.99
C LEU A 593 -24.34 9.41 4.00
N THR A 594 -25.14 8.45 3.55
CA THR A 594 -26.13 7.74 4.36
C THR A 594 -25.66 6.30 4.54
N GLY A 595 -25.58 5.84 5.79
CA GLY A 595 -24.99 4.53 6.08
C GLY A 595 -25.66 3.77 7.21
N THR A 596 -25.47 2.46 7.24
CA THR A 596 -26.08 1.60 8.26
C THR A 596 -25.38 1.83 9.61
N GLN A 597 -26.15 1.90 10.69
CA GLN A 597 -25.57 1.99 12.03
C GLN A 597 -24.69 0.77 12.34
N VAL A 598 -23.56 1.00 13.01
CA VAL A 598 -22.72 -0.07 13.56
C VAL A 598 -23.10 -0.28 15.02
N VAL A 599 -23.41 -1.52 15.40
CA VAL A 599 -23.85 -1.87 16.77
C VAL A 599 -22.69 -2.34 17.64
N SER A 600 -21.68 -2.97 17.05
CA SER A 600 -20.46 -3.32 17.77
C SER A 600 -19.24 -3.37 16.85
N ILE A 601 -18.07 -3.14 17.43
CA ILE A 601 -16.79 -3.26 16.75
C ILE A 601 -15.84 -4.21 17.47
N MET A 602 -14.86 -4.73 16.76
CA MET A 602 -13.78 -5.54 17.31
C MET A 602 -12.46 -5.22 16.60
N LEU A 603 -11.41 -4.99 17.39
CA LEU A 603 -10.05 -4.82 16.91
C LEU A 603 -9.30 -6.15 17.02
N ILE A 604 -8.67 -6.59 15.93
CA ILE A 604 -7.98 -7.88 15.84
C ILE A 604 -6.57 -7.69 15.27
N PRO A 605 -5.51 -7.93 16.06
CA PRO A 605 -4.16 -7.99 15.54
C PRO A 605 -3.89 -9.39 14.98
N ASP A 606 -3.07 -9.47 13.93
CA ASP A 606 -2.53 -10.73 13.40
C ASP A 606 -1.46 -11.36 14.32
N SER A 607 -1.05 -10.67 15.40
CA SER A 607 -0.14 -11.19 16.42
C SER A 607 -0.44 -10.66 17.82
N THR A 608 -0.61 -11.58 18.78
CA THR A 608 -0.84 -11.26 20.21
C THR A 608 0.37 -10.65 20.91
N ARG A 609 1.57 -10.70 20.31
CA ARG A 609 2.81 -10.17 20.89
C ARG A 609 3.14 -8.76 20.41
N TYR A 610 2.42 -8.23 19.43
CA TYR A 610 2.80 -6.99 18.78
C TYR A 610 2.41 -5.75 19.58
N PHE A 611 1.19 -5.73 20.11
CA PHE A 611 0.67 -4.70 20.99
C PHE A 611 0.75 -5.14 22.46
N LYS A 612 0.63 -4.19 23.39
CA LYS A 612 0.19 -4.50 24.75
C LYS A 612 -1.24 -5.07 24.68
N PRO A 613 -1.59 -6.10 25.48
CA PRO A 613 -2.87 -6.82 25.34
C PRO A 613 -4.10 -5.97 25.68
N GLU A 614 -3.95 -5.04 26.62
CA GLU A 614 -4.95 -4.06 27.02
C GLU A 614 -4.55 -2.67 26.51
N PHE A 615 -5.55 -1.88 26.12
CA PHE A 615 -5.39 -0.49 25.70
C PHE A 615 -6.61 0.34 26.10
N ASN A 616 -6.41 1.62 26.37
CA ASN A 616 -7.51 2.55 26.59
C ASN A 616 -8.05 3.03 25.24
N ALA A 617 -9.36 3.26 25.15
CA ALA A 617 -9.96 3.89 24.00
C ALA A 617 -11.02 4.91 24.42
N ARG A 618 -11.11 5.99 23.64
CA ARG A 618 -12.15 7.01 23.74
C ARG A 618 -13.17 6.81 22.63
N TRP A 619 -14.44 6.84 22.99
CA TRP A 619 -15.53 7.04 22.05
C TRP A 619 -15.78 8.52 21.89
N VAL A 620 -15.79 8.99 20.65
CA VAL A 620 -16.01 10.40 20.34
C VAL A 620 -17.09 10.56 19.29
N LYS A 621 -17.85 11.63 19.41
CA LYS A 621 -18.86 12.06 18.46
C LYS A 621 -18.36 13.30 17.72
N LEU A 622 -18.56 13.31 16.41
CA LEU A 622 -18.34 14.47 15.56
C LEU A 622 -19.64 14.87 14.87
N GLY A 623 -20.06 16.12 15.02
CA GLY A 623 -21.29 16.64 14.43
C GLY A 623 -21.12 16.98 12.95
N ILE A 624 -21.22 16.00 12.06
CA ILE A 624 -21.23 16.22 10.61
C ILE A 624 -22.66 16.18 10.10
N THR A 625 -23.20 17.31 9.65
CA THR A 625 -24.63 17.44 9.29
C THR A 625 -25.03 16.64 8.05
N GLU A 626 -24.14 16.50 7.06
CA GLU A 626 -24.44 15.77 5.82
C GLU A 626 -24.51 14.25 6.03
N VAL A 627 -23.86 13.73 7.08
CA VAL A 627 -23.78 12.30 7.35
C VAL A 627 -24.99 11.82 8.13
N LYS A 628 -25.67 10.80 7.60
CA LYS A 628 -26.91 10.27 8.16
C LYS A 628 -26.85 8.77 8.43
N SER A 629 -27.48 8.35 9.51
CA SER A 629 -27.71 6.93 9.79
C SER A 629 -28.97 6.45 9.07
N LYS A 630 -28.85 5.36 8.32
CA LYS A 630 -29.96 4.63 7.71
C LYS A 630 -30.52 3.65 8.74
N ASN A 631 -31.84 3.70 8.94
CA ASN A 631 -32.55 2.69 9.72
C ASN A 631 -32.51 1.34 9.00
N VAL A 632 -32.46 0.26 9.77
CA VAL A 632 -32.55 -1.10 9.24
C VAL A 632 -33.95 -1.31 8.65
N GLU A 633 -34.02 -1.66 7.37
CA GLU A 633 -35.29 -2.01 6.72
C GLU A 633 -35.59 -3.50 6.97
N PHE A 634 -36.50 -3.77 7.90
CA PHE A 634 -37.00 -5.11 8.15
C PHE A 634 -37.90 -5.61 7.01
N SER A 635 -37.89 -6.93 6.80
CA SER A 635 -38.79 -7.57 5.84
C SER A 635 -40.24 -7.31 6.23
N LYS A 636 -41.04 -6.90 5.23
CA LYS A 636 -42.43 -6.52 5.46
C LYS A 636 -43.27 -7.74 5.84
N ILE A 637 -44.10 -7.58 6.86
CA ILE A 637 -45.22 -8.49 7.11
C ILE A 637 -46.21 -8.32 5.97
N GLU A 638 -46.56 -9.41 5.32
CA GLU A 638 -47.58 -9.44 4.27
C GLU A 638 -48.57 -10.55 4.57
N ASP A 639 -49.83 -10.37 4.18
CA ASP A 639 -50.81 -11.46 4.20
C ASP A 639 -50.88 -12.11 2.81
N PRO A 640 -50.20 -13.23 2.57
CA PRO A 640 -50.29 -13.94 1.30
C PRO A 640 -51.67 -14.60 1.10
N VAL A 641 -52.49 -14.75 2.14
CA VAL A 641 -53.83 -15.34 2.06
C VAL A 641 -54.74 -14.45 1.21
N GLU A 642 -54.61 -13.12 1.31
CA GLU A 642 -55.39 -12.18 0.48
C GLU A 642 -55.10 -12.31 -1.02
N LYS A 643 -53.88 -12.76 -1.36
CA LYS A 643 -53.43 -12.95 -2.76
C LYS A 643 -53.64 -14.39 -3.25
N ALA A 644 -54.06 -15.31 -2.38
CA ALA A 644 -54.20 -16.71 -2.69
C ALA A 644 -55.67 -17.09 -2.93
N THR A 645 -55.93 -17.86 -3.98
CA THR A 645 -57.24 -18.45 -4.28
C THR A 645 -57.51 -19.71 -3.44
N ARG A 646 -56.44 -20.40 -3.01
CA ARG A 646 -56.48 -21.56 -2.11
C ARG A 646 -55.14 -21.77 -1.42
N GLU A 647 -55.18 -22.42 -0.26
CA GLU A 647 -54.04 -22.84 0.55
C GLU A 647 -53.78 -24.35 0.37
N VAL A 648 -52.52 -24.73 0.19
CA VAL A 648 -52.08 -26.12 0.09
C VAL A 648 -50.95 -26.37 1.08
N ARG A 649 -51.14 -27.36 1.95
CA ARG A 649 -50.11 -27.86 2.86
C ARG A 649 -49.40 -29.05 2.24
N THR A 650 -48.08 -28.96 2.12
CA THR A 650 -47.27 -30.00 1.47
C THR A 650 -45.83 -29.98 1.97
N ALA A 651 -45.06 -31.03 1.66
CA ALA A 651 -43.61 -30.96 1.68
C ALA A 651 -43.11 -30.22 0.43
N CYS A 652 -42.42 -29.09 0.63
CA CYS A 652 -41.78 -28.31 -0.44
C CYS A 652 -40.31 -28.73 -0.70
N GLU A 653 -39.75 -28.37 -1.86
CA GLU A 653 -38.31 -28.46 -2.09
C GLU A 653 -37.65 -27.14 -1.66
N GLY A 654 -36.84 -27.18 -0.61
CA GLY A 654 -36.17 -25.98 -0.09
C GLY A 654 -35.30 -26.25 1.13
N SER A 655 -34.74 -25.18 1.69
CA SER A 655 -33.96 -25.23 2.93
C SER A 655 -33.97 -23.85 3.61
N ILE A 656 -33.96 -23.86 4.94
CA ILE A 656 -33.48 -22.71 5.74
C ILE A 656 -32.02 -23.04 6.07
N ASP A 657 -31.10 -22.38 5.39
CA ASP A 657 -29.68 -22.72 5.46
C ASP A 657 -29.07 -22.18 6.76
N VAL A 658 -29.38 -20.93 7.11
CA VAL A 658 -28.71 -20.18 8.17
C VAL A 658 -29.67 -19.17 8.79
N ILE A 659 -29.60 -19.03 10.12
CA ILE A 659 -30.22 -17.91 10.86
C ILE A 659 -29.12 -17.20 11.65
N ASN A 660 -28.96 -15.89 11.45
CA ASN A 660 -27.91 -15.06 12.09
C ASN A 660 -26.50 -15.70 12.02
N ASP A 661 -26.11 -16.17 10.83
CA ASP A 661 -24.83 -16.84 10.55
C ASP A 661 -24.60 -18.18 11.28
N VAL A 662 -25.63 -18.74 11.93
CA VAL A 662 -25.60 -20.07 12.54
C VAL A 662 -26.33 -21.08 11.67
N SER A 663 -25.64 -22.15 11.26
CA SER A 663 -26.23 -23.30 10.56
C SER A 663 -27.06 -24.15 11.53
N LEU A 664 -28.27 -24.53 11.12
CA LEU A 664 -29.25 -25.21 11.98
C LEU A 664 -28.95 -26.72 12.14
N PRO A 665 -29.06 -27.28 13.37
CA PRO A 665 -30.15 -28.23 13.61
C PRO A 665 -30.80 -28.22 15.02
N ALA A 666 -30.54 -27.24 15.90
CA ALA A 666 -31.16 -27.17 17.24
C ALA A 666 -31.63 -25.75 17.58
N GLY A 667 -32.64 -25.63 18.46
CA GLY A 667 -33.36 -24.38 18.75
C GLY A 667 -32.45 -23.19 19.05
N LEU A 668 -32.78 -22.06 18.42
CA LEU A 668 -31.96 -20.86 18.46
C LEU A 668 -32.59 -19.82 19.39
N ASP A 669 -31.79 -19.35 20.35
CA ASP A 669 -32.12 -18.16 21.13
C ASP A 669 -31.81 -16.94 20.26
N VAL A 670 -32.81 -16.13 19.97
CA VAL A 670 -32.68 -14.91 19.18
C VAL A 670 -33.21 -13.72 19.98
N SER A 671 -32.55 -12.57 19.88
CA SER A 671 -33.05 -11.31 20.46
C SER A 671 -32.92 -10.19 19.44
N GLY A 672 -33.90 -9.28 19.42
CA GLY A 672 -33.93 -8.13 18.54
C GLY A 672 -34.28 -8.46 17.08
N MET A 673 -33.44 -9.20 16.36
CA MET A 673 -33.65 -9.50 14.94
C MET A 673 -33.17 -10.89 14.51
N ALA A 674 -33.78 -11.43 13.46
CA ALA A 674 -33.33 -12.68 12.81
C ALA A 674 -33.14 -12.48 11.31
N LYS A 675 -31.91 -12.58 10.83
CA LYS A 675 -31.58 -12.67 9.41
C LYS A 675 -31.59 -14.12 8.98
N VAL A 676 -32.43 -14.46 8.01
CA VAL A 676 -32.66 -15.83 7.54
C VAL A 676 -32.28 -15.93 6.07
N HIS A 677 -31.47 -16.94 5.75
CA HIS A 677 -31.08 -17.27 4.37
C HIS A 677 -31.53 -18.69 4.03
N GLY A 678 -31.91 -18.90 2.78
CA GLY A 678 -32.32 -20.21 2.31
C GLY A 678 -32.70 -20.22 0.84
N TRP A 679 -33.42 -21.26 0.45
CA TRP A 679 -33.98 -21.36 -0.89
C TRP A 679 -35.31 -22.11 -0.86
N LEU A 680 -36.19 -21.83 -1.82
CA LEU A 680 -37.47 -22.49 -1.95
C LEU A 680 -37.89 -22.59 -3.42
N ALA A 681 -38.33 -23.77 -3.83
CA ALA A 681 -38.84 -24.04 -5.16
C ALA A 681 -40.09 -24.93 -5.09
N VAL A 682 -40.90 -24.87 -6.14
CA VAL A 682 -41.99 -25.83 -6.37
C VAL A 682 -41.39 -27.17 -6.80
N SER A 683 -40.39 -27.14 -7.68
CA SER A 683 -39.56 -28.30 -8.03
C SER A 683 -38.18 -27.85 -8.51
N GLY A 684 -37.14 -28.21 -7.77
CA GLY A 684 -35.76 -27.95 -8.12
C GLY A 684 -35.33 -28.70 -9.38
N ARG A 685 -35.75 -29.97 -9.54
CA ARG A 685 -35.44 -30.78 -10.74
C ARG A 685 -36.00 -30.20 -12.03
N GLN A 686 -37.19 -29.64 -11.98
CA GLN A 686 -37.84 -29.02 -13.14
C GLN A 686 -37.53 -27.52 -13.26
N GLY A 687 -36.78 -26.94 -12.31
CA GLY A 687 -36.46 -25.52 -12.29
C GLY A 687 -37.65 -24.60 -12.07
N ILE A 688 -38.72 -25.09 -11.43
CA ILE A 688 -39.95 -24.32 -11.17
C ILE A 688 -39.83 -23.63 -9.82
N LEU A 689 -39.68 -22.30 -9.85
CA LEU A 689 -39.59 -21.46 -8.66
C LEU A 689 -40.97 -20.99 -8.18
N MET A 690 -41.03 -20.62 -6.89
CA MET A 690 -42.13 -19.83 -6.34
C MET A 690 -42.15 -18.44 -6.98
N ASP A 691 -43.32 -17.86 -7.20
CA ASP A 691 -43.43 -16.47 -7.66
C ASP A 691 -43.03 -15.50 -6.54
N ARG A 692 -43.31 -15.90 -5.29
CA ARG A 692 -42.88 -15.17 -4.10
C ARG A 692 -42.68 -16.11 -2.92
N THR A 693 -41.62 -15.89 -2.15
CA THR A 693 -41.29 -16.67 -0.96
C THR A 693 -41.55 -15.85 0.30
N TYR A 694 -42.01 -16.54 1.35
CA TYR A 694 -42.32 -15.96 2.65
C TYR A 694 -41.70 -16.81 3.75
N LEU A 695 -41.24 -16.15 4.81
CA LEU A 695 -41.00 -16.77 6.11
C LEU A 695 -42.31 -16.79 6.88
N SER A 696 -42.64 -17.90 7.52
CA SER A 696 -43.81 -18.00 8.40
C SER A 696 -43.36 -18.09 9.85
N ILE A 697 -43.80 -17.16 10.70
CA ILE A 697 -43.57 -17.20 12.15
C ILE A 697 -44.86 -17.64 12.82
N THR A 698 -44.84 -18.77 13.52
CA THR A 698 -46.01 -19.30 14.24
C THR A 698 -45.76 -19.20 15.75
N ASP A 699 -46.65 -18.54 16.48
CA ASP A 699 -46.57 -18.43 17.94
C ASP A 699 -47.05 -19.70 18.67
N SER A 700 -46.93 -19.72 20.00
CA SER A 700 -47.37 -20.85 20.84
C SER A 700 -48.90 -21.07 20.83
N GLY A 701 -49.68 -20.06 20.45
CA GLY A 701 -51.13 -20.15 20.24
C GLY A 701 -51.52 -20.65 18.84
N GLY A 702 -50.55 -20.92 17.97
CA GLY A 702 -50.76 -21.38 16.59
C GLY A 702 -51.05 -20.27 15.58
N LYS A 703 -50.99 -18.99 15.98
CA LYS A 703 -51.19 -17.86 15.07
C LYS A 703 -49.95 -17.68 14.21
N ARG A 704 -50.16 -17.66 12.89
CA ARG A 704 -49.09 -17.56 11.89
C ARG A 704 -49.04 -16.17 11.27
N THR A 705 -47.84 -15.61 11.16
CA THR A 705 -47.55 -14.35 10.47
C THR A 705 -46.60 -14.64 9.32
N PHE A 706 -46.85 -14.07 8.14
CA PHE A 706 -45.98 -14.23 6.98
C PHE A 706 -45.15 -12.98 6.75
N VAL A 707 -43.88 -13.17 6.41
CA VAL A 707 -42.92 -12.11 6.19
C VAL A 707 -42.30 -12.30 4.81
N ALA A 708 -42.44 -11.30 3.96
CA ALA A 708 -41.97 -11.36 2.58
C ALA A 708 -40.44 -11.37 2.50
N THR A 709 -39.88 -12.28 1.71
CA THR A 709 -38.42 -12.36 1.50
C THR A 709 -37.98 -11.62 0.24
N SER A 710 -36.69 -11.31 0.18
CA SER A 710 -36.02 -10.79 -1.02
C SER A 710 -35.30 -11.91 -1.75
N PRO A 711 -35.32 -11.95 -3.09
CA PRO A 711 -34.62 -12.98 -3.86
C PRO A 711 -33.10 -12.84 -3.73
N GLU A 712 -32.40 -13.96 -3.69
CA GLU A 712 -30.93 -14.04 -3.60
C GLU A 712 -30.39 -15.00 -4.66
N ALA A 713 -29.33 -14.59 -5.36
CA ALA A 713 -28.75 -15.40 -6.44
C ALA A 713 -27.92 -16.57 -5.88
N ARG A 714 -28.18 -17.80 -6.35
CA ARG A 714 -27.57 -19.04 -5.85
C ARG A 714 -27.00 -19.91 -6.97
N PRO A 715 -25.74 -19.68 -7.40
CA PRO A 715 -25.09 -20.47 -8.44
C PRO A 715 -24.89 -21.95 -8.07
N ASP A 716 -24.80 -22.25 -6.78
CA ASP A 716 -24.72 -23.60 -6.23
C ASP A 716 -25.98 -24.43 -6.53
N LEU A 717 -27.18 -23.81 -6.52
CA LEU A 717 -28.42 -24.48 -6.89
C LEU A 717 -28.45 -24.84 -8.38
N VAL A 718 -27.91 -23.98 -9.25
CA VAL A 718 -27.75 -24.29 -10.67
C VAL A 718 -26.86 -25.52 -10.86
N ASN A 719 -25.77 -25.59 -10.11
CA ASN A 719 -24.85 -26.73 -10.16
C ASN A 719 -25.46 -28.02 -9.61
N ALA A 720 -26.26 -27.93 -8.55
CA ALA A 720 -26.92 -29.06 -7.91
C ALA A 720 -28.06 -29.64 -8.75
N PHE A 721 -28.94 -28.78 -9.27
CA PHE A 721 -30.14 -29.19 -10.01
C PHE A 721 -29.96 -29.23 -11.53
N LYS A 722 -28.81 -28.75 -12.04
CA LYS A 722 -28.49 -28.66 -13.47
C LYS A 722 -29.51 -27.84 -14.26
N HIS A 723 -30.12 -26.84 -13.64
CA HIS A 723 -31.15 -26.01 -14.26
C HIS A 723 -30.87 -24.51 -14.06
N PRO A 724 -30.74 -23.69 -15.13
CA PRO A 724 -30.36 -22.28 -15.02
C PRO A 724 -31.33 -21.40 -14.24
N SER A 725 -32.64 -21.70 -14.28
CA SER A 725 -33.65 -20.92 -13.55
C SER A 725 -33.43 -20.95 -12.03
N MET A 726 -32.77 -21.99 -11.51
CA MET A 726 -32.49 -22.15 -10.07
C MET A 726 -31.53 -21.08 -9.53
N LEU A 727 -30.88 -20.29 -10.40
CA LEU A 727 -30.08 -19.15 -9.98
C LEU A 727 -30.88 -18.19 -9.10
N LYS A 728 -32.19 -18.03 -9.32
CA LYS A 728 -33.07 -17.14 -8.54
C LYS A 728 -33.86 -17.85 -7.44
N GLY A 729 -33.51 -19.09 -7.11
CA GLY A 729 -34.23 -19.88 -6.11
C GLY A 729 -33.93 -19.51 -4.65
N GLY A 730 -32.88 -18.72 -4.42
CA GLY A 730 -32.49 -18.27 -3.08
C GLY A 730 -33.36 -17.14 -2.55
N PHE A 731 -33.40 -17.02 -1.23
CA PHE A 731 -34.04 -15.90 -0.54
C PHE A 731 -33.24 -15.44 0.68
N THR A 732 -33.44 -14.17 1.04
CA THR A 732 -33.07 -13.59 2.33
C THR A 732 -34.25 -12.88 2.98
N GLY A 733 -34.39 -12.97 4.29
CA GLY A 733 -35.40 -12.26 5.06
C GLY A 733 -34.83 -11.74 6.37
N LEU A 734 -35.25 -10.53 6.77
CA LEU A 734 -34.80 -9.88 7.98
C LEU A 734 -36.01 -9.62 8.89
N LEU A 735 -36.15 -10.43 9.94
CA LEU A 735 -37.26 -10.39 10.87
C LEU A 735 -36.99 -9.41 12.00
N ASP A 736 -37.94 -8.52 12.26
CA ASP A 736 -37.99 -7.74 13.50
C ASP A 736 -38.64 -8.58 14.60
N LEU A 737 -37.86 -8.88 15.64
CA LEU A 737 -38.27 -9.65 16.82
C LEU A 737 -38.16 -8.80 18.10
N SER A 738 -37.90 -7.50 18.00
CA SER A 738 -37.58 -6.63 19.13
C SER A 738 -38.74 -6.49 20.13
N GLU A 739 -39.98 -6.52 19.64
CA GLU A 739 -41.20 -6.48 20.47
C GLU A 739 -41.81 -7.88 20.74
N LYS A 740 -41.13 -8.96 20.37
CA LYS A 740 -41.61 -10.34 20.56
C LYS A 740 -40.85 -11.00 21.71
N SER A 741 -41.53 -11.86 22.47
CA SER A 741 -40.90 -12.73 23.46
C SER A 741 -41.62 -14.08 23.52
N GLY A 742 -40.91 -15.13 23.92
CA GLY A 742 -41.43 -16.49 24.03
C GLY A 742 -41.02 -17.41 22.88
N SER A 743 -41.65 -18.60 22.82
CA SER A 743 -41.31 -19.63 21.84
C SER A 743 -42.16 -19.54 20.57
N TYR A 744 -41.49 -19.56 19.42
CA TYR A 744 -42.06 -19.50 18.09
C TYR A 744 -41.51 -20.63 17.21
N HIS A 745 -42.18 -20.89 16.09
CA HIS A 745 -41.67 -21.76 15.03
C HIS A 745 -41.51 -20.96 13.74
N LEU A 746 -40.32 -21.03 13.15
CA LEU A 746 -40.02 -20.49 11.83
C LEU A 746 -40.22 -21.58 10.77
N GLY A 747 -41.03 -21.26 9.76
CA GLY A 747 -41.29 -22.10 8.60
C GLY A 747 -41.17 -21.32 7.30
N LEU A 748 -41.46 -22.01 6.19
CA LEU A 748 -41.46 -21.43 4.85
C LEU A 748 -42.84 -21.55 4.19
N ALA A 749 -43.16 -20.55 3.37
CA ALA A 749 -44.29 -20.60 2.47
C ALA A 749 -43.93 -19.94 1.14
N GLY A 750 -44.64 -20.31 0.08
CA GLY A 750 -44.44 -19.76 -1.25
C GLY A 750 -45.76 -19.58 -1.98
N LEU A 751 -45.88 -18.50 -2.75
CA LEU A 751 -47.00 -18.27 -3.64
C LEU A 751 -46.59 -18.70 -5.06
N LYS A 752 -47.39 -19.55 -5.69
CA LYS A 752 -47.25 -19.91 -7.11
C LYS A 752 -48.62 -19.94 -7.77
N ASP A 753 -48.80 -19.19 -8.86
CA ASP A 753 -50.04 -19.16 -9.64
C ASP A 753 -51.29 -18.92 -8.76
N SER A 754 -51.18 -17.99 -7.79
CA SER A 754 -52.22 -17.68 -6.79
C SER A 754 -52.59 -18.84 -5.86
N VAL A 755 -51.74 -19.85 -5.70
CA VAL A 755 -51.85 -20.91 -4.69
C VAL A 755 -50.77 -20.69 -3.63
N LEU A 756 -51.18 -20.63 -2.36
CA LEU A 756 -50.25 -20.51 -1.24
C LEU A 756 -49.83 -21.90 -0.78
N TYR A 757 -48.55 -22.22 -0.95
CA TYR A 757 -47.92 -23.44 -0.48
C TYR A 757 -47.34 -23.19 0.91
N ILE A 758 -47.80 -23.96 1.89
CA ILE A 758 -47.24 -24.00 3.23
C ILE A 758 -46.40 -25.26 3.37
N CYS A 759 -45.14 -25.05 3.69
CA CYS A 759 -44.13 -26.09 3.73
C CYS A 759 -44.02 -26.65 5.16
N ASP A 760 -44.86 -27.62 5.50
CA ASP A 760 -45.03 -28.14 6.87
C ASP A 760 -43.76 -28.81 7.42
N GLN A 761 -42.81 -29.20 6.57
CA GLN A 761 -41.54 -29.79 7.00
C GLN A 761 -40.58 -28.78 7.66
N PHE A 762 -40.81 -27.47 7.51
CA PHE A 762 -40.00 -26.44 8.15
C PHE A 762 -40.70 -25.93 9.41
N ALA A 763 -40.21 -26.35 10.57
CA ALA A 763 -40.66 -25.90 11.88
C ALA A 763 -39.46 -25.70 12.81
N VAL A 764 -38.63 -24.71 12.50
CA VAL A 764 -37.41 -24.41 13.28
C VAL A 764 -37.80 -23.71 14.58
N PRO A 765 -37.51 -24.28 15.77
CA PRO A 765 -37.85 -23.64 17.03
C PRO A 765 -36.99 -22.39 17.25
N LEU A 766 -37.66 -21.26 17.50
CA LEU A 766 -37.08 -19.97 17.84
C LEU A 766 -37.51 -19.58 19.26
N ASN A 767 -36.55 -19.40 20.15
CA ASN A 767 -36.80 -18.79 21.45
C ASN A 767 -36.43 -17.31 21.37
N VAL A 768 -37.43 -16.44 21.39
CA VAL A 768 -37.21 -14.98 21.35
C VAL A 768 -37.08 -14.46 22.78
N LYS A 769 -35.91 -13.89 23.08
CA LYS A 769 -35.56 -13.36 24.41
C LYS A 769 -35.82 -11.87 24.54
#